data_AF-A0A109UH86-F1
#
_entry.id   AF-A0A109UH86-F1
#
_cell.length_a   1.000
_cell.length_b   1.000
_cell.length_c   1.000
_cell.angle_alpha   90.00
_cell.angle_beta   90.00
_cell.angle_gamma   90.00
#
_symmetry.space_group_name_H-M   'P 1'
#
loop_
_entity.id
_entity.type
_entity.pdbx_description
1 polymer ?
#
loop_
_entity_poly.entity_id
_entity_poly.type
_entity_poly.pdbx_seq_one_letter_code
_entity_poly.pdbx_strand_id
1 'polypeptide(L)'
;MLKIEERDHFDSIIQDIKRKLESGHNIGMDLITLMDFPKIVQYIHESAESSLIYTLSTYVGEHVKNGDIVLMSLSLIQMLNYDGKFYDHVQDQYSRLYDNFSDQKIESLIRTILKQYKTQKEIKNTSLYIGVALSHSIVPQKFLIDFFDFIYDIYVTNFDFDIPNNVEEEFRFVYEGIRESMLSDGDTVSISLTKKTYKLIVSTKRLISSENGLNSLIDFSKTVVELIDSYIWNKSIAISMTYFKEAYLNWCTKMDRDSIRSNRRAQSLDLRNKWDCKFTYDNQAVFLVPPFHKVKNTYDYTQLMIKVYNGDHLYLQDDRFDIREIIGGYQLYPSAIHLDDPLGEISYQLVCGEEVIYDSLDKLNRKILVFTEDGKEIKNHTDYSGTTIFCSRKNTKHSMLNFNTVNQYYSLAVKTVEIGDSFLIDDEFFIFLSHTEPGVIGELYQDHFLVRQDNKKKIPIYKSIRYFMFESEYDKDKLMFQINNKHIPLTKDICEIKPSSGINRYLVDLSNFGSDMYTVSLFEVFNEVRKRVVQTQFVMDSNLVVDIKNDHGSLIQLTSDILKEPLIQYQKQLEFIEDILSIKYKNEMYYFEVPLGFNMYRLNGSDWCSFDDEIVIDEITQGGKLDIFGNHYDQYMIHSDKGIELDNPKDMKKTTPYQSIDVSFLVTYRANYDFVKILFLVDGKIANVLYCYNKCILKSSDLDLDFDPINNKLKVTPNYYGQGHVFFNIKNEEGIEIFRSEKLLSGESQTVSNLKSFESYTIILFEREKGLWFGTSRNRVMCEMKRRFYTRNDIVGRYYKVKEVYFDQGTSNGLVRRKMNINKTFIEIKEKINDDCYIGDLLVKTEFSEFKLSQVNPVSIEICSGIENNCVEFAITNEGDGLLLDLKRRRVANTLDDNTLNDIFSYIIDLEKGGKI
;
A
#
# COMPACT_ATOMS: atom_id res chain seq x y z
N MET A 1 25.54 1.72 22.34
CA MET A 1 24.91 0.43 22.66
C MET A 1 23.43 0.72 22.90
N LEU A 2 22.56 0.33 21.97
CA LEU A 2 21.11 0.54 22.08
C LEU A 2 20.52 -0.35 23.19
N LYS A 3 19.42 0.09 23.81
CA LYS A 3 18.66 -0.79 24.71
C LYS A 3 18.03 -1.93 23.90
N ILE A 4 17.85 -3.11 24.50
CA ILE A 4 17.32 -4.31 23.83
C ILE A 4 15.95 -4.02 23.20
N GLU A 5 15.06 -3.38 23.95
CA GLU A 5 13.72 -2.98 23.48
C GLU A 5 13.75 -1.99 22.29
N GLU A 6 14.69 -1.03 22.27
CA GLU A 6 14.85 -0.10 21.14
C GLU A 6 15.34 -0.84 19.88
N ARG A 7 16.18 -1.87 20.05
CA ARG A 7 16.71 -2.66 18.94
C ARG A 7 15.63 -3.54 18.32
N ASP A 8 14.82 -4.21 19.14
CA ASP A 8 13.72 -5.06 18.67
C ASP A 8 12.68 -4.23 17.88
N HIS A 9 12.42 -2.99 18.32
CA HIS A 9 11.57 -2.06 17.58
C HIS A 9 12.16 -1.66 16.21
N PHE A 10 13.47 -1.35 16.15
CA PHE A 10 14.14 -1.00 14.89
C PHE A 10 14.18 -2.18 13.91
N ASP A 11 14.42 -3.39 14.43
CA ASP A 11 14.44 -4.61 13.62
C ASP A 11 13.05 -4.91 13.02
N SER A 12 11.96 -4.65 13.75
CA SER A 12 10.59 -4.75 13.21
C SER A 12 10.35 -3.81 12.02
N ILE A 13 10.70 -2.52 12.16
CA ILE A 13 10.54 -1.53 11.09
C ILE A 13 11.36 -1.91 9.85
N ILE A 14 12.60 -2.36 10.05
CA ILE A 14 13.47 -2.80 8.96
C ILE A 14 12.88 -4.04 8.28
N GLN A 15 12.30 -4.98 9.04
CA GLN A 15 11.70 -6.19 8.49
C GLN A 15 10.49 -5.87 7.59
N ASP A 16 9.71 -4.83 7.91
CA ASP A 16 8.61 -4.36 7.07
C ASP A 16 9.12 -3.81 5.73
N ILE A 17 10.18 -3.01 5.75
CA ILE A 17 10.80 -2.47 4.54
C ILE A 17 11.43 -3.58 3.69
N LYS A 18 12.02 -4.60 4.31
CA LYS A 18 12.54 -5.79 3.61
C LYS A 18 11.44 -6.53 2.85
N ARG A 19 10.27 -6.76 3.46
CA ARG A 19 9.11 -7.37 2.78
C ARG A 19 8.66 -6.57 1.55
N LYS A 20 8.78 -5.23 1.59
CA LYS A 20 8.50 -4.36 0.43
C LYS A 20 9.52 -4.53 -0.70
N LEU A 21 10.81 -4.65 -0.36
CA LEU A 21 11.87 -4.95 -1.34
C LEU A 21 11.67 -6.32 -2.01
N GLU A 22 11.35 -7.36 -1.23
CA GLU A 22 11.08 -8.71 -1.74
C GLU A 22 9.91 -8.75 -2.74
N SER A 23 8.90 -7.90 -2.54
CA SER A 23 7.74 -7.74 -3.43
C SER A 23 7.97 -6.76 -4.58
N GLY A 24 9.19 -6.23 -4.74
CA GLY A 24 9.58 -5.33 -5.83
C GLY A 24 8.96 -3.93 -5.72
N HIS A 25 8.59 -3.48 -4.52
CA HIS A 25 8.11 -2.13 -4.28
C HIS A 25 9.26 -1.13 -4.11
N ASN A 26 9.01 0.12 -4.49
CA ASN A 26 9.91 1.21 -4.15
C ASN A 26 9.76 1.55 -2.65
N ILE A 27 10.87 1.84 -1.97
CA ILE A 27 10.91 2.06 -0.50
C ILE A 27 11.27 3.51 -0.14
N GLY A 28 11.31 4.42 -1.11
CA GLY A 28 11.78 5.79 -0.87
C GLY A 28 10.95 6.55 0.16
N MET A 29 9.62 6.39 0.13
CA MET A 29 8.73 6.99 1.14
C MET A 29 9.00 6.47 2.55
N ASP A 30 9.32 5.18 2.67
CA ASP A 30 9.71 4.58 3.94
C ASP A 30 11.03 5.17 4.44
N LEU A 31 12.04 5.25 3.56
CA LEU A 31 13.36 5.81 3.89
C LEU A 31 13.28 7.28 4.31
N ILE A 32 12.43 8.09 3.66
CA ILE A 32 12.20 9.49 4.05
C ILE A 32 11.67 9.56 5.49
N THR A 33 10.71 8.70 5.83
CA THR A 33 10.13 8.64 7.17
C THR A 33 11.19 8.24 8.22
N LEU A 34 12.12 7.36 7.87
CA LEU A 34 13.22 6.97 8.77
C LEU A 34 14.23 8.09 9.02
N MET A 35 14.39 9.06 8.11
CA MET A 35 15.36 10.15 8.28
C MET A 35 15.08 11.05 9.49
N ASP A 36 13.83 11.08 9.95
CA ASP A 36 13.46 11.80 11.18
C ASP A 36 13.91 11.09 12.46
N PHE A 37 14.44 9.86 12.33
CA PHE A 37 14.97 9.04 13.41
C PHE A 37 16.47 8.75 13.18
N PRO A 38 17.38 9.70 13.49
CA PRO A 38 18.82 9.56 13.23
C PRO A 38 19.45 8.27 13.80
N LYS A 39 18.94 7.79 14.94
CA LYS A 39 19.38 6.52 15.54
C LYS A 39 19.09 5.31 14.64
N ILE A 40 17.94 5.29 13.94
CA ILE A 40 17.57 4.19 13.02
C ILE A 40 18.43 4.26 11.76
N VAL A 41 18.62 5.46 11.20
CA VAL A 41 19.50 5.66 10.04
C VAL A 41 20.92 5.21 10.35
N GLN A 42 21.45 5.61 11.51
CA GLN A 42 22.76 5.15 11.98
C GLN A 42 22.79 3.63 12.15
N TYR A 43 21.76 3.02 12.74
CA TYR A 43 21.65 1.56 12.88
C TYR A 43 21.66 0.85 11.52
N ILE A 44 20.97 1.39 10.51
CA ILE A 44 20.97 0.87 9.13
C ILE A 44 22.38 0.93 8.54
N HIS A 45 23.06 2.08 8.62
CA HIS A 45 24.43 2.23 8.11
C HIS A 45 25.41 1.29 8.82
N GLU A 46 25.39 1.24 10.16
CA GLU A 46 26.28 0.36 10.94
C GLU A 46 26.01 -1.12 10.66
N SER A 47 24.74 -1.50 10.50
CA SER A 47 24.36 -2.88 10.18
C SER A 47 24.72 -3.26 8.75
N ALA A 48 24.60 -2.33 7.80
CA ALA A 48 25.05 -2.50 6.42
C ALA A 48 26.57 -2.62 6.34
N GLU A 49 27.32 -1.74 7.01
CA GLU A 49 28.77 -1.82 7.08
C GLU A 49 29.23 -3.12 7.74
N SER A 50 28.59 -3.52 8.85
CA SER A 50 28.88 -4.79 9.53
C SER A 50 28.55 -6.01 8.67
N SER A 51 27.45 -5.96 7.90
CA SER A 51 27.07 -6.99 6.93
C SER A 51 28.12 -7.09 5.83
N LEU A 52 28.56 -5.97 5.25
CA LEU A 52 29.61 -5.92 4.24
C LEU A 52 30.94 -6.45 4.80
N ILE A 53 31.38 -5.98 5.98
CA ILE A 53 32.59 -6.48 6.65
C ILE A 53 32.47 -7.99 6.90
N TYR A 54 31.35 -8.44 7.45
CA TYR A 54 31.10 -9.85 7.71
C TYR A 54 31.20 -10.66 6.42
N THR A 55 30.48 -10.28 5.36
CA THR A 55 30.51 -10.97 4.07
C THR A 55 31.88 -10.92 3.39
N LEU A 56 32.64 -9.84 3.53
CA LEU A 56 34.02 -9.77 3.04
C LEU A 56 34.99 -10.62 3.89
N SER A 57 34.66 -10.83 5.17
CA SER A 57 35.43 -11.69 6.10
C SER A 57 35.02 -13.16 6.03
N THR A 58 33.77 -13.45 5.63
CA THR A 58 33.18 -14.78 5.48
C THR A 58 32.81 -14.96 4.03
N TYR A 59 33.74 -15.52 3.28
CA TYR A 59 33.67 -15.59 1.83
C TYR A 59 32.58 -16.58 1.35
N VAL A 60 31.32 -16.14 1.33
CA VAL A 60 30.16 -16.87 0.80
C VAL A 60 29.39 -15.92 -0.12
N GLY A 61 29.78 -15.85 -1.39
CA GLY A 61 29.16 -14.95 -2.36
C GLY A 61 27.89 -15.47 -3.04
N GLU A 62 27.30 -16.57 -2.55
CA GLU A 62 25.94 -16.92 -2.97
C GLU A 62 24.88 -16.17 -2.15
N HIS A 63 25.12 -15.86 -0.87
CA HIS A 63 24.16 -15.18 0.00
C HIS A 63 24.82 -14.08 0.85
N VAL A 64 24.63 -12.81 0.45
CA VAL A 64 24.95 -11.68 1.33
C VAL A 64 23.90 -11.62 2.42
N LYS A 65 24.29 -11.97 3.65
CA LYS A 65 23.41 -11.88 4.81
C LYS A 65 22.98 -10.42 4.99
N ASN A 66 21.67 -10.17 4.89
CA ASN A 66 21.06 -8.83 4.91
C ASN A 66 21.40 -7.94 3.69
N GLY A 67 21.46 -8.48 2.47
CA GLY A 67 21.60 -7.65 1.25
C GLY A 67 20.61 -6.47 1.18
N ASP A 68 19.41 -6.65 1.73
CA ASP A 68 18.37 -5.61 1.75
C ASP A 68 18.79 -4.40 2.59
N ILE A 69 19.44 -4.61 3.74
CA ILE A 69 19.87 -3.51 4.62
C ILE A 69 20.99 -2.72 3.94
N VAL A 70 21.82 -3.40 3.15
CA VAL A 70 22.84 -2.77 2.32
C VAL A 70 22.17 -1.91 1.25
N LEU A 71 21.17 -2.43 0.54
CA LEU A 71 20.42 -1.65 -0.45
C LEU A 71 19.73 -0.43 0.18
N MET A 72 19.07 -0.58 1.33
CA MET A 72 18.45 0.52 2.07
C MET A 72 19.47 1.61 2.39
N SER A 73 20.62 1.21 2.94
CA SER A 73 21.71 2.10 3.30
C SER A 73 22.30 2.84 2.09
N LEU A 74 22.56 2.13 0.99
CA LEU A 74 23.05 2.73 -0.25
C LEU A 74 22.04 3.69 -0.88
N SER A 75 20.74 3.41 -0.73
CA SER A 75 19.66 4.29 -1.18
C SER A 75 19.60 5.57 -0.34
N LEU A 76 19.78 5.48 0.98
CA LEU A 76 19.90 6.64 1.87
C LEU A 76 21.10 7.53 1.49
N ILE A 77 22.26 6.95 1.18
CA ILE A 77 23.44 7.68 0.70
C ILE A 77 23.11 8.43 -0.60
N GLN A 78 22.44 7.78 -1.54
CA GLN A 78 22.01 8.40 -2.79
C GLN A 78 20.97 9.51 -2.60
N MET A 79 20.02 9.32 -1.68
CA MET A 79 19.02 10.36 -1.38
C MET A 79 19.66 11.66 -0.89
N LEU A 80 20.67 11.57 -0.04
CA LEU A 80 21.29 12.73 0.61
C LEU A 80 22.43 13.35 -0.21
N ASN A 81 23.29 12.52 -0.81
CA ASN A 81 24.59 12.97 -1.34
C ASN A 81 24.72 12.87 -2.86
N TYR A 82 23.64 12.62 -3.61
CA TYR A 82 23.78 12.38 -5.04
C TYR A 82 24.32 13.58 -5.84
N ASP A 83 25.53 13.40 -6.37
CA ASP A 83 26.21 14.36 -7.26
C ASP A 83 26.91 13.70 -8.46
N GLY A 84 26.76 12.38 -8.62
CA GLY A 84 27.44 11.57 -9.63
C GLY A 84 28.66 10.79 -9.12
N LYS A 85 29.09 11.00 -7.86
CA LYS A 85 30.26 10.35 -7.25
C LYS A 85 29.86 9.30 -6.20
N PHE A 86 29.13 8.28 -6.64
CA PHE A 86 28.53 7.32 -5.71
C PHE A 86 29.52 6.64 -4.75
N TYR A 87 30.63 6.11 -5.26
CA TYR A 87 31.56 5.35 -4.43
C TYR A 87 32.34 6.22 -3.45
N ASP A 88 32.65 7.46 -3.80
CA ASP A 88 33.23 8.45 -2.89
C ASP A 88 32.34 8.62 -1.63
N HIS A 89 31.03 8.78 -1.81
CA HIS A 89 30.09 8.90 -0.67
C HIS A 89 29.93 7.60 0.12
N VAL A 90 30.08 6.44 -0.53
CA VAL A 90 30.07 5.15 0.16
C VAL A 90 31.34 4.98 0.99
N GLN A 91 32.49 5.42 0.49
CA GLN A 91 33.76 5.41 1.20
C GLN A 91 33.73 6.34 2.42
N ASP A 92 33.20 7.55 2.26
CA ASP A 92 33.02 8.50 3.37
C ASP A 92 32.12 7.93 4.47
N GLN A 93 31.06 7.19 4.09
CA GLN A 93 30.12 6.61 5.05
C GLN A 93 30.66 5.33 5.72
N TYR A 94 31.49 4.54 5.04
CA TYR A 94 31.98 3.24 5.49
C TYR A 94 33.51 3.20 5.63
N SER A 95 34.08 4.16 6.34
CA SER A 95 35.54 4.26 6.45
C SER A 95 36.17 2.98 7.01
N ARG A 96 35.52 2.29 7.97
CA ARG A 96 36.07 1.05 8.56
C ARG A 96 36.11 -0.09 7.55
N LEU A 97 35.14 -0.14 6.63
CA LEU A 97 35.12 -1.12 5.56
C LEU A 97 36.33 -0.92 4.63
N TYR A 98 36.56 0.32 4.17
CA TYR A 98 37.65 0.67 3.26
C TYR A 98 39.04 0.66 3.93
N ASP A 99 39.12 0.79 5.25
CA ASP A 99 40.37 0.60 6.01
C ASP A 99 40.82 -0.88 6.03
N ASN A 100 39.87 -1.82 5.91
CA ASN A 100 40.13 -3.26 6.10
C ASN A 100 40.17 -4.06 4.78
N PHE A 101 39.61 -3.54 3.70
CA PHE A 101 39.50 -4.23 2.41
C PHE A 101 39.79 -3.27 1.25
N SER A 102 40.27 -3.79 0.12
CA SER A 102 40.52 -2.97 -1.07
C SER A 102 39.22 -2.44 -1.69
N ASP A 103 39.28 -1.23 -2.27
CA ASP A 103 38.15 -0.58 -2.96
C ASP A 103 37.50 -1.52 -3.97
N GLN A 104 38.31 -2.24 -4.75
CA GLN A 104 37.83 -3.22 -5.75
C GLN A 104 36.97 -4.32 -5.12
N LYS A 105 37.39 -4.87 -3.97
CA LYS A 105 36.69 -5.95 -3.26
C LYS A 105 35.33 -5.47 -2.76
N ILE A 106 35.29 -4.26 -2.21
CA ILE A 106 34.07 -3.63 -1.70
C ILE A 106 33.11 -3.29 -2.83
N GLU A 107 33.61 -2.62 -3.87
CA GLU A 107 32.81 -2.24 -5.04
C GLU A 107 32.19 -3.45 -5.74
N SER A 108 32.96 -4.54 -5.89
CA SER A 108 32.50 -5.80 -6.47
C SER A 108 31.35 -6.40 -5.68
N LEU A 109 31.49 -6.48 -4.35
CA LEU A 109 30.43 -6.98 -3.48
C LEU A 109 29.17 -6.13 -3.58
N ILE A 110 29.30 -4.80 -3.54
CA ILE A 110 28.16 -3.88 -3.69
C ILE A 110 27.46 -4.08 -5.04
N ARG A 111 28.21 -4.23 -6.15
CA ARG A 111 27.62 -4.51 -7.47
C ARG A 111 26.87 -5.82 -7.48
N THR A 112 27.42 -6.85 -6.84
CA THR A 112 26.81 -8.17 -6.71
C THR A 112 25.48 -8.09 -5.96
N ILE A 113 25.44 -7.34 -4.86
CA ILE A 113 24.20 -7.08 -4.09
C ILE A 113 23.19 -6.35 -4.96
N LEU A 114 23.54 -5.20 -5.54
CA LEU A 114 22.61 -4.39 -6.34
C LEU A 114 22.06 -5.12 -7.57
N LYS A 115 22.81 -6.08 -8.13
CA LYS A 115 22.37 -6.91 -9.26
C LYS A 115 21.18 -7.80 -8.89
N GLN A 116 21.05 -8.23 -7.63
CA GLN A 116 19.95 -9.08 -7.17
C GLN A 116 18.59 -8.37 -7.20
N TYR A 117 18.60 -7.04 -7.13
CA TYR A 117 17.39 -6.21 -7.07
C TYR A 117 16.99 -5.60 -8.43
N LYS A 118 17.56 -6.08 -9.54
CA LYS A 118 17.17 -5.62 -10.89
C LYS A 118 15.87 -6.27 -11.36
N THR A 119 14.98 -5.46 -11.94
CA THR A 119 13.75 -5.95 -12.58
C THR A 119 13.98 -6.46 -14.02
N GLN A 120 13.11 -7.36 -14.52
CA GLN A 120 13.24 -7.96 -15.86
C GLN A 120 13.26 -6.93 -17.02
N LYS A 121 12.62 -5.76 -16.87
CA LYS A 121 12.65 -4.67 -17.87
C LYS A 121 13.98 -3.91 -17.90
N GLU A 122 14.73 -3.88 -16.78
CA GLU A 122 16.03 -3.22 -16.66
C GLU A 122 17.20 -4.05 -17.22
N ILE A 123 16.94 -5.31 -17.59
CA ILE A 123 17.92 -6.23 -18.21
C ILE A 123 18.39 -5.72 -19.59
N LYS A 124 17.59 -4.88 -20.27
CA LYS A 124 17.88 -4.40 -21.63
C LYS A 124 18.68 -3.10 -21.73
N ASN A 125 18.84 -2.33 -20.65
CA ASN A 125 19.53 -1.03 -20.69
C ASN A 125 20.75 -0.96 -19.76
N THR A 126 21.88 -0.53 -20.31
CA THR A 126 23.24 -0.50 -19.75
C THR A 126 23.49 0.53 -18.65
N SER A 127 22.47 1.16 -18.07
CA SER A 127 22.71 2.10 -16.95
C SER A 127 23.22 1.34 -15.72
N LEU A 128 24.35 1.82 -15.15
CA LEU A 128 25.14 1.25 -14.06
C LEU A 128 24.28 0.67 -12.91
N TYR A 129 24.71 -0.44 -12.29
CA TYR A 129 24.06 -1.10 -11.13
C TYR A 129 23.65 -0.14 -10.00
N ILE A 130 24.37 0.98 -9.87
CA ILE A 130 24.11 2.10 -8.96
C ILE A 130 22.71 2.70 -9.15
N GLY A 131 22.17 2.66 -10.38
CA GLY A 131 20.84 3.15 -10.71
C GLY A 131 19.71 2.45 -9.95
N VAL A 132 19.96 1.23 -9.44
CA VAL A 132 19.01 0.50 -8.57
C VAL A 132 18.83 1.26 -7.25
N ALA A 133 19.92 1.53 -6.52
CA ALA A 133 19.87 2.31 -5.27
C ALA A 133 19.27 3.71 -5.50
N LEU A 134 19.65 4.37 -6.59
CA LEU A 134 19.11 5.68 -6.94
C LEU A 134 17.60 5.64 -7.26
N SER A 135 17.06 4.54 -7.80
CA SER A 135 15.62 4.42 -8.07
C SER A 135 14.77 4.47 -6.80
N HIS A 136 15.29 3.95 -5.68
CA HIS A 136 14.63 4.00 -4.38
C HIS A 136 14.69 5.38 -3.72
N SER A 137 15.44 6.34 -4.26
CA SER A 137 15.44 7.72 -3.73
C SER A 137 14.20 8.53 -4.09
N ILE A 138 13.41 8.08 -5.08
CA ILE A 138 12.32 8.80 -5.75
C ILE A 138 12.81 10.11 -6.40
N VAL A 139 13.16 11.10 -5.59
CA VAL A 139 13.83 12.36 -5.97
C VAL A 139 14.94 12.65 -4.94
N PRO A 140 16.23 12.60 -5.30
CA PRO A 140 17.33 12.98 -4.42
C PRO A 140 17.27 14.44 -3.96
N GLN A 141 17.84 14.73 -2.80
CA GLN A 141 17.78 16.03 -2.13
C GLN A 141 18.18 17.20 -3.03
N LYS A 142 19.24 17.01 -3.83
CA LYS A 142 19.74 17.98 -4.80
C LYS A 142 18.72 18.43 -5.86
N PHE A 143 17.75 17.58 -6.19
CA PHE A 143 16.74 17.82 -7.23
C PHE A 143 15.36 18.17 -6.68
N LEU A 144 15.21 18.22 -5.36
CA LEU A 144 13.92 18.52 -4.73
C LEU A 144 13.38 19.88 -5.14
N ILE A 145 14.21 20.93 -5.21
CA ILE A 145 13.73 22.28 -5.55
C ILE A 145 13.12 22.30 -6.96
N ASP A 146 13.76 21.65 -7.93
CA ASP A 146 13.25 21.54 -9.31
C ASP A 146 11.94 20.72 -9.34
N PHE A 147 11.83 19.72 -8.47
CA PHE A 147 10.60 18.93 -8.31
C PHE A 147 9.46 19.73 -7.66
N PHE A 148 9.74 20.58 -6.68
CA PHE A 148 8.76 21.51 -6.12
C PHE A 148 8.21 22.46 -7.19
N ASP A 149 9.07 22.99 -8.07
CA ASP A 149 8.63 23.83 -9.20
C ASP A 149 7.73 23.06 -10.16
N PHE A 150 8.02 21.78 -10.41
CA PHE A 150 7.19 20.89 -11.22
C PHE A 150 5.81 20.63 -10.59
N ILE A 151 5.75 20.27 -9.30
CA ILE A 151 4.48 20.04 -8.58
C ILE A 151 3.68 21.34 -8.44
N TYR A 152 4.34 22.48 -8.23
CA TYR A 152 3.67 23.78 -8.18
C TYR A 152 2.91 24.08 -9.47
N ASP A 153 3.51 23.82 -10.63
CA ASP A 153 2.84 24.08 -11.90
C ASP A 153 1.65 23.12 -12.13
N ILE A 154 1.69 21.88 -11.62
CA ILE A 154 0.53 20.98 -11.58
C ILE A 154 -0.55 21.56 -10.65
N TYR A 155 -0.17 22.01 -9.46
CA TYR A 155 -1.08 22.61 -8.50
C TYR A 155 -1.78 23.87 -9.05
N VAL A 156 -1.05 24.69 -9.82
CA VAL A 156 -1.62 25.85 -10.52
C VAL A 156 -2.56 25.42 -11.65
N THR A 157 -2.10 24.52 -12.51
CA THR A 157 -2.73 24.28 -13.82
C THR A 157 -3.87 23.27 -13.74
N ASN A 158 -3.67 22.18 -12.99
CA ASN A 158 -4.60 21.06 -12.92
C ASN A 158 -5.51 21.15 -11.69
N PHE A 159 -5.02 21.73 -10.59
CA PHE A 159 -5.73 21.77 -9.30
C PHE A 159 -6.31 23.16 -9.00
N ASP A 160 -6.01 24.17 -9.81
CA ASP A 160 -6.48 25.55 -9.63
C ASP A 160 -6.26 26.09 -8.21
N PHE A 161 -5.07 25.80 -7.67
CA PHE A 161 -4.67 26.17 -6.31
C PHE A 161 -5.52 25.59 -5.18
N ASP A 162 -6.12 24.44 -5.42
CA ASP A 162 -6.93 23.74 -4.43
C ASP A 162 -6.75 22.23 -4.51
N ILE A 163 -6.33 21.61 -3.40
CA ILE A 163 -6.10 20.17 -3.36
C ILE A 163 -7.45 19.43 -3.52
N PRO A 164 -7.62 18.59 -4.56
CA PRO A 164 -8.88 17.88 -4.80
C PRO A 164 -9.10 16.75 -3.78
N ASN A 165 -10.34 16.29 -3.60
CA ASN A 165 -10.65 15.19 -2.67
C ASN A 165 -9.95 13.87 -3.05
N ASN A 166 -9.75 13.61 -4.35
CA ASN A 166 -9.02 12.45 -4.85
C ASN A 166 -7.74 12.88 -5.58
N VAL A 167 -6.75 13.33 -4.81
CA VAL A 167 -5.44 13.79 -5.29
C VAL A 167 -4.68 12.70 -6.05
N GLU A 168 -4.91 11.44 -5.69
CA GLU A 168 -4.21 10.30 -6.29
C GLU A 168 -4.55 10.13 -7.77
N GLU A 169 -5.84 10.07 -8.10
CA GLU A 169 -6.29 9.92 -9.49
C GLU A 169 -5.86 11.11 -10.35
N GLU A 170 -5.78 12.30 -9.75
CA GLU A 170 -5.36 13.52 -10.42
C GLU A 170 -3.87 13.52 -10.77
N PHE A 171 -3.00 13.09 -9.86
CA PHE A 171 -1.60 12.88 -10.20
C PHE A 171 -1.41 11.71 -11.17
N ARG A 172 -2.19 10.63 -11.05
CA ARG A 172 -2.17 9.51 -11.99
C ARG A 172 -2.50 9.97 -13.41
N PHE A 173 -3.56 10.78 -13.58
CA PHE A 173 -3.92 11.41 -14.84
C PHE A 173 -2.74 12.21 -15.44
N VAL A 174 -2.09 13.04 -14.63
CA VAL A 174 -0.95 13.86 -15.06
C VAL A 174 0.20 12.98 -15.54
N TYR A 175 0.65 12.03 -14.71
CA TYR A 175 1.82 11.20 -15.00
C TYR A 175 1.60 10.26 -16.18
N GLU A 176 0.40 9.71 -16.35
CA GLU A 176 0.06 8.91 -17.51
C GLU A 176 0.00 9.75 -18.79
N GLY A 177 -0.58 10.95 -18.72
CA GLY A 177 -0.69 11.85 -19.87
C GLY A 177 0.66 12.38 -20.36
N ILE A 178 1.66 12.52 -19.49
CA ILE A 178 3.03 12.94 -19.87
C ILE A 178 4.00 11.77 -20.05
N ARG A 179 3.53 10.52 -19.94
CA ARG A 179 4.39 9.32 -19.95
C ARG A 179 5.30 9.23 -21.17
N GLU A 180 4.80 9.49 -22.37
CA GLU A 180 5.61 9.42 -23.59
C GLU A 180 6.72 10.48 -23.61
N SER A 181 6.44 11.69 -23.11
CA SER A 181 7.44 12.76 -22.98
C SER A 181 8.51 12.44 -21.91
N MET A 182 8.17 11.61 -20.92
CA MET A 182 9.07 11.21 -19.83
C MET A 182 10.05 10.09 -20.22
N LEU A 183 9.79 9.38 -21.33
CA LEU A 183 10.61 8.24 -21.79
C LEU A 183 11.85 8.64 -22.60
N SER A 184 12.10 9.94 -22.83
CA SER A 184 13.29 10.43 -23.54
C SER A 184 14.57 10.26 -22.69
N ASP A 185 15.69 9.93 -23.35
CA ASP A 185 17.02 9.85 -22.71
C ASP A 185 17.51 11.25 -22.26
N GLY A 186 17.65 11.47 -20.95
CA GLY A 186 18.18 12.70 -20.35
C GLY A 186 17.53 13.05 -19.00
N ASP A 187 18.05 14.05 -18.28
CA ASP A 187 17.54 14.50 -16.96
C ASP A 187 16.56 15.68 -17.05
N THR A 188 16.06 16.02 -18.24
CA THR A 188 15.18 17.18 -18.44
C THR A 188 13.85 16.78 -19.08
N VAL A 189 12.79 17.49 -18.72
CA VAL A 189 11.45 17.32 -19.30
C VAL A 189 10.90 18.70 -19.64
N SER A 190 10.59 18.90 -20.92
CA SER A 190 9.96 20.13 -21.40
C SER A 190 8.46 19.95 -21.48
N ILE A 191 7.70 20.82 -20.81
CA ILE A 191 6.24 20.86 -20.92
C ILE A 191 5.87 22.08 -21.76
N SER A 192 5.22 21.84 -22.91
CA SER A 192 4.82 22.87 -23.88
C SER A 192 3.99 23.97 -23.21
N LEU A 193 3.00 23.55 -22.43
CA LEU A 193 2.04 24.43 -21.76
C LEU A 193 2.70 25.45 -20.82
N THR A 194 3.62 24.98 -19.97
CA THR A 194 4.29 25.86 -19.00
C THR A 194 5.47 26.62 -19.61
N LYS A 195 5.90 26.25 -20.82
CA LYS A 195 7.13 26.73 -21.49
C LYS A 195 8.39 26.57 -20.62
N LYS A 196 8.34 25.69 -19.62
CA LYS A 196 9.45 25.40 -18.70
C LYS A 196 10.07 24.06 -19.04
N THR A 197 11.35 23.96 -18.71
CA THR A 197 12.10 22.70 -18.71
C THR A 197 12.44 22.36 -17.27
N TYR A 198 11.92 21.24 -16.77
CA TYR A 198 12.17 20.76 -15.42
C TYR A 198 13.34 19.78 -15.42
N LYS A 199 14.16 19.82 -14.37
CA LYS A 199 15.25 18.88 -14.19
C LYS A 199 14.78 17.69 -13.34
N LEU A 200 14.27 16.67 -14.03
CA LEU A 200 13.82 15.42 -13.42
C LEU A 200 14.80 14.33 -13.82
N ILE A 201 15.54 13.80 -12.86
CA ILE A 201 16.58 12.80 -13.17
C ILE A 201 15.98 11.52 -13.75
N VAL A 202 16.77 10.82 -14.56
CA VAL A 202 16.33 9.59 -15.25
C VAL A 202 15.70 8.56 -14.29
N SER A 203 16.21 8.41 -13.06
CA SER A 203 15.63 7.47 -12.09
C SER A 203 14.20 7.84 -11.67
N THR A 204 13.91 9.12 -11.43
CA THR A 204 12.56 9.62 -11.13
C THR A 204 11.61 9.37 -12.30
N LYS A 205 12.04 9.66 -13.54
CA LYS A 205 11.20 9.44 -14.73
C LYS A 205 10.85 7.97 -14.95
N ARG A 206 11.80 7.07 -14.65
CA ARG A 206 11.61 5.61 -14.78
C ARG A 206 10.51 5.09 -13.86
N LEU A 207 10.22 5.74 -12.74
CA LEU A 207 9.13 5.33 -11.86
C LEU A 207 7.76 5.37 -12.56
N ILE A 208 7.57 6.26 -13.53
CA ILE A 208 6.33 6.35 -14.33
C ILE A 208 6.14 5.10 -15.23
N SER A 209 7.20 4.31 -15.45
CA SER A 209 7.16 3.14 -16.34
C SER A 209 6.58 1.88 -15.69
N SER A 210 6.55 1.79 -14.36
CA SER A 210 6.01 0.67 -13.59
C SER A 210 4.89 1.12 -12.64
N GLU A 211 3.91 0.27 -12.39
CA GLU A 211 2.76 0.59 -11.54
C GLU A 211 3.19 0.87 -10.08
N ASN A 212 4.04 0.00 -9.52
CA ASN A 212 4.58 0.19 -8.17
C ASN A 212 5.44 1.46 -8.05
N GLY A 213 6.22 1.80 -9.09
CA GLY A 213 7.03 3.01 -9.10
C GLY A 213 6.17 4.28 -9.18
N LEU A 214 5.11 4.23 -9.98
CA LEU A 214 4.19 5.34 -10.16
C LEU A 214 3.47 5.68 -8.85
N ASN A 215 3.01 4.67 -8.10
CA ASN A 215 2.34 4.90 -6.82
C ASN A 215 3.26 5.63 -5.82
N SER A 216 4.52 5.22 -5.69
CA SER A 216 5.48 5.90 -4.80
C SER A 216 5.79 7.34 -5.23
N LEU A 217 5.86 7.61 -6.54
CA LEU A 217 6.02 8.96 -7.05
C LEU A 217 4.77 9.83 -6.77
N ILE A 218 3.57 9.26 -6.88
CA ILE A 218 2.32 9.94 -6.54
C ILE A 218 2.28 10.29 -5.05
N ASP A 219 2.61 9.35 -4.16
CA ASP A 219 2.62 9.62 -2.71
C ASP A 219 3.64 10.70 -2.33
N PHE A 220 4.83 10.67 -2.95
CA PHE A 220 5.82 11.73 -2.81
C PHE A 220 5.27 13.09 -3.29
N SER A 221 4.52 13.10 -4.40
CA SER A 221 3.90 14.30 -4.96
C SER A 221 2.79 14.86 -4.06
N LYS A 222 2.00 13.98 -3.40
CA LYS A 222 0.98 14.36 -2.41
C LYS A 222 1.61 15.14 -1.25
N THR A 223 2.71 14.64 -0.68
CA THR A 223 3.41 15.35 0.39
C THR A 223 3.94 16.72 -0.06
N VAL A 224 4.49 16.81 -1.27
CA VAL A 224 5.00 18.07 -1.82
C VAL A 224 3.88 19.08 -2.08
N VAL A 225 2.74 18.66 -2.63
CA VAL A 225 1.61 19.58 -2.90
C VAL A 225 0.95 20.09 -1.62
N GLU A 226 0.88 19.28 -0.55
CA GLU A 226 0.40 19.72 0.76
C GLU A 226 1.25 20.83 1.38
N LEU A 227 2.58 20.73 1.23
CA LEU A 227 3.52 21.77 1.65
C LEU A 227 3.33 23.07 0.85
N ILE A 228 3.16 22.94 -0.47
CA ILE A 228 2.89 24.07 -1.38
C ILE A 228 1.55 24.76 -1.02
N ASP A 229 0.48 23.99 -0.88
CA ASP A 229 -0.86 24.47 -0.51
C ASP A 229 -0.83 25.24 0.80
N SER A 230 -0.14 24.70 1.80
CA SER A 230 -0.06 25.32 3.12
C SER A 230 0.75 26.60 3.14
N TYR A 231 1.83 26.68 2.35
CA TYR A 231 2.56 27.93 2.14
C TYR A 231 1.66 29.01 1.53
N ILE A 232 0.89 28.65 0.50
CA ILE A 232 0.01 29.57 -0.25
C ILE A 232 -1.15 30.04 0.61
N TRP A 233 -1.79 29.14 1.37
CA TRP A 233 -2.94 29.44 2.21
C TRP A 233 -2.57 29.86 3.65
N ASN A 234 -1.28 29.93 3.99
CA ASN A 234 -0.78 30.31 5.32
C ASN A 234 -1.40 29.43 6.43
N LYS A 235 -1.54 28.15 6.13
CA LYS A 235 -1.89 27.14 7.12
C LYS A 235 -0.64 26.83 7.94
N SER A 236 -0.76 26.74 9.26
CA SER A 236 0.35 26.30 10.10
C SER A 236 0.61 24.83 9.84
N ILE A 237 1.73 24.49 9.20
CA ILE A 237 2.23 23.13 9.09
C ILE A 237 3.44 22.95 10.00
N ALA A 238 3.41 21.91 10.83
CA ALA A 238 4.61 21.31 11.36
C ALA A 238 5.22 20.46 10.24
N ILE A 239 6.34 20.89 9.66
CA ILE A 239 7.06 20.07 8.68
C ILE A 239 7.62 18.89 9.46
N SER A 240 6.90 17.77 9.47
CA SER A 240 7.27 16.56 10.21
C SER A 240 8.50 15.91 9.61
N MET A 241 8.63 15.95 8.27
CA MET A 241 9.70 15.29 7.53
C MET A 241 10.88 16.22 7.21
N THR A 242 12.02 15.96 7.85
CA THR A 242 13.26 16.74 7.75
C THR A 242 13.79 16.80 6.32
N TYR A 243 13.60 15.74 5.54
CA TYR A 243 14.08 15.61 4.16
C TYR A 243 13.62 16.75 3.24
N PHE A 244 12.36 17.18 3.35
CA PHE A 244 11.79 18.22 2.50
C PHE A 244 12.13 19.64 2.96
N LYS A 245 12.61 19.81 4.19
CA LYS A 245 12.66 21.11 4.88
C LYS A 245 13.51 22.15 4.14
N GLU A 246 14.73 21.79 3.77
CA GLU A 246 15.65 22.72 3.10
C GLU A 246 15.13 23.13 1.72
N ALA A 247 14.71 22.15 0.91
CA ALA A 247 14.16 22.40 -0.42
C ALA A 247 12.88 23.26 -0.35
N TYR A 248 11.98 22.97 0.59
CA TYR A 248 10.79 23.76 0.84
C TYR A 248 11.12 25.21 1.21
N LEU A 249 12.03 25.43 2.17
CA LEU A 249 12.44 26.77 2.58
C LEU A 249 13.05 27.56 1.42
N ASN A 250 13.95 26.92 0.65
CA ASN A 250 14.56 27.54 -0.52
C ASN A 250 13.52 27.86 -1.60
N TRP A 251 12.58 26.95 -1.86
CA TRP A 251 11.47 27.17 -2.79
C TRP A 251 10.59 28.35 -2.34
N CYS A 252 10.26 28.43 -1.05
CA CYS A 252 9.48 29.53 -0.47
C CYS A 252 10.13 30.90 -0.71
N THR A 253 11.46 31.01 -0.66
CA THR A 253 12.17 32.27 -0.91
C THR A 253 12.10 32.76 -2.36
N LYS A 254 11.86 31.85 -3.32
CA LYS A 254 11.70 32.19 -4.74
C LYS A 254 10.28 32.69 -5.06
N MET A 255 9.31 32.45 -4.19
CA MET A 255 7.88 32.68 -4.47
C MET A 255 7.38 33.97 -3.82
N ASP A 256 6.79 34.86 -4.63
CA ASP A 256 6.10 36.06 -4.14
C ASP A 256 4.65 35.72 -3.74
N ARG A 257 4.45 35.45 -2.45
CA ARG A 257 3.17 35.04 -1.87
C ARG A 257 2.06 36.09 -2.03
N ASP A 258 2.37 37.37 -1.96
CA ASP A 258 1.36 38.45 -1.94
C ASP A 258 0.83 38.73 -3.36
N SER A 259 1.69 38.62 -4.37
CA SER A 259 1.28 38.62 -5.79
C SER A 259 0.33 37.45 -6.12
N ILE A 260 0.59 36.28 -5.54
CA ILE A 260 -0.16 35.04 -5.73
C ILE A 260 -1.58 35.17 -5.16
N ARG A 261 -1.73 35.74 -3.96
CA ARG A 261 -3.04 35.86 -3.26
C ARG A 261 -3.95 36.95 -3.81
N SER A 262 -3.38 38.08 -4.21
CA SER A 262 -4.14 39.24 -4.69
C SER A 262 -4.94 38.94 -5.96
N ASN A 263 -4.45 38.04 -6.81
CA ASN A 263 -5.15 37.58 -8.01
C ASN A 263 -6.31 36.59 -7.75
N ARG A 264 -6.53 36.10 -6.52
CA ARG A 264 -7.38 34.90 -6.26
C ARG A 264 -8.59 35.09 -5.36
N ARG A 265 -8.75 36.23 -4.70
CA ARG A 265 -9.96 36.50 -3.88
C ARG A 265 -11.27 36.50 -4.68
N ALA A 266 -11.24 36.29 -6.01
CA ALA A 266 -12.39 36.22 -6.88
C ALA A 266 -12.85 34.80 -7.25
N GLN A 267 -12.10 33.73 -6.93
CA GLN A 267 -12.41 32.36 -7.38
C GLN A 267 -12.16 31.32 -6.27
N SER A 268 -13.10 31.15 -5.35
CA SER A 268 -13.31 29.91 -4.59
C SER A 268 -14.75 29.95 -4.05
N LEU A 269 -15.60 28.93 -4.21
CA LEU A 269 -15.58 27.67 -3.46
C LEU A 269 -16.32 26.51 -4.19
N ASP A 270 -16.81 26.68 -5.42
CA ASP A 270 -17.76 25.74 -6.07
C ASP A 270 -17.13 24.64 -6.95
N LEU A 271 -15.79 24.51 -6.95
CA LEU A 271 -15.04 23.57 -7.80
C LEU A 271 -14.82 22.19 -7.15
N ARG A 272 -15.12 22.03 -5.86
CA ARG A 272 -14.96 20.74 -5.17
C ARG A 272 -16.18 19.84 -5.44
N ASN A 273 -15.94 18.69 -6.07
CA ASN A 273 -16.90 17.62 -6.43
C ASN A 273 -17.85 17.88 -7.60
N LYS A 274 -17.38 17.62 -8.83
CA LYS A 274 -18.25 17.53 -10.03
C LYS A 274 -17.72 16.49 -11.02
N TRP A 275 -18.03 15.21 -10.80
CA TRP A 275 -18.01 14.19 -11.86
C TRP A 275 -19.43 13.78 -12.29
N ASP A 276 -20.45 14.31 -11.64
CA ASP A 276 -21.85 14.07 -11.96
C ASP A 276 -22.52 15.35 -12.45
N CYS A 277 -23.37 15.21 -13.47
CA CYS A 277 -24.26 16.29 -13.87
C CYS A 277 -25.26 16.59 -12.76
N LYS A 278 -25.63 17.85 -12.59
CA LYS A 278 -26.59 18.31 -11.57
C LYS A 278 -27.71 19.10 -12.21
N PHE A 279 -28.88 19.08 -11.61
CA PHE A 279 -29.93 20.03 -11.97
C PHE A 279 -29.78 21.31 -11.17
N THR A 280 -30.03 22.44 -11.83
CA THR A 280 -30.13 23.74 -11.16
C THR A 280 -31.37 24.46 -11.64
N TYR A 281 -31.89 25.33 -10.78
CA TYR A 281 -33.03 26.16 -11.06
C TYR A 281 -32.61 27.62 -11.11
N ASP A 282 -32.89 28.30 -12.22
CA ASP A 282 -32.68 29.74 -12.37
C ASP A 282 -33.77 30.35 -13.24
N ASN A 283 -34.25 31.55 -12.89
CA ASN A 283 -35.22 32.32 -13.67
C ASN A 283 -36.44 31.52 -14.20
N GLN A 284 -37.03 30.67 -13.36
CA GLN A 284 -38.18 29.81 -13.70
C GLN A 284 -37.88 28.64 -14.66
N ALA A 285 -36.61 28.42 -15.02
CA ALA A 285 -36.17 27.32 -15.85
C ALA A 285 -35.29 26.34 -15.08
N VAL A 286 -35.31 25.07 -15.50
CA VAL A 286 -34.42 24.03 -14.98
C VAL A 286 -33.33 23.77 -16.01
N PHE A 287 -32.08 23.78 -15.54
CA PHE A 287 -30.91 23.54 -16.36
C PHE A 287 -30.19 22.28 -15.91
N LEU A 288 -29.73 21.49 -16.87
CA LEU A 288 -28.71 20.48 -16.63
C LEU A 288 -27.35 21.17 -16.63
N VAL A 289 -26.60 21.02 -15.55
CA VAL A 289 -25.25 21.55 -15.42
C VAL A 289 -24.29 20.38 -15.55
N PRO A 290 -23.60 20.22 -16.70
CA PRO A 290 -22.60 19.19 -16.86
C PRO A 290 -21.40 19.42 -15.93
N PRO A 291 -20.66 18.37 -15.55
CA PRO A 291 -19.41 18.51 -14.85
C PRO A 291 -18.33 19.08 -15.78
N PHE A 292 -17.24 19.57 -15.17
CA PHE A 292 -16.01 19.80 -15.93
C PHE A 292 -15.34 18.47 -16.17
N HIS A 293 -14.94 18.20 -17.42
CA HIS A 293 -14.31 16.94 -17.78
C HIS A 293 -12.82 17.14 -17.98
N LYS A 294 -12.01 16.19 -17.50
CA LYS A 294 -10.58 16.09 -17.84
C LYS A 294 -10.39 14.94 -18.82
N VAL A 295 -9.76 15.22 -19.96
CA VAL A 295 -9.54 14.26 -21.05
C VAL A 295 -8.05 14.18 -21.34
N LYS A 296 -7.49 12.97 -21.45
CA LYS A 296 -6.06 12.77 -21.72
C LYS A 296 -5.68 13.35 -23.08
N ASN A 297 -4.44 13.82 -23.21
CA ASN A 297 -3.89 14.37 -24.46
C ASN A 297 -3.81 13.35 -25.63
N THR A 298 -4.02 12.07 -25.35
CA THR A 298 -4.13 11.00 -26.35
C THR A 298 -5.38 11.11 -27.21
N TYR A 299 -6.43 11.79 -26.72
CA TYR A 299 -7.64 12.05 -27.49
C TYR A 299 -7.49 13.33 -28.33
N ASP A 300 -8.02 13.29 -29.55
CA ASP A 300 -8.08 14.46 -30.42
C ASP A 300 -9.17 15.41 -29.94
N TYR A 301 -8.77 16.54 -29.36
CA TYR A 301 -9.71 17.52 -28.80
C TYR A 301 -10.68 18.09 -29.85
N THR A 302 -10.35 18.02 -31.14
CA THR A 302 -11.24 18.49 -32.23
C THR A 302 -12.41 17.55 -32.50
N GLN A 303 -12.37 16.33 -31.96
CA GLN A 303 -13.42 15.31 -32.13
C GLN A 303 -14.29 15.15 -30.88
N LEU A 304 -14.06 15.96 -29.84
CA LEU A 304 -14.83 15.92 -28.60
C LEU A 304 -16.23 16.51 -28.81
N MET A 305 -17.26 15.79 -28.37
CA MET A 305 -18.64 16.22 -28.44
C MET A 305 -19.41 15.80 -27.19
N ILE A 306 -20.38 16.62 -26.81
CA ILE A 306 -21.37 16.33 -25.78
C ILE A 306 -22.67 15.94 -26.47
N LYS A 307 -23.29 14.86 -26.00
CA LYS A 307 -24.61 14.41 -26.45
C LYS A 307 -25.53 14.29 -25.25
N VAL A 308 -26.71 14.89 -25.32
CA VAL A 308 -27.77 14.73 -24.32
C VAL A 308 -28.96 14.06 -24.98
N TYR A 309 -29.50 13.03 -24.35
CA TYR A 309 -30.68 12.32 -24.80
C TYR A 309 -31.83 12.48 -23.81
N ASN A 310 -33.06 12.35 -24.30
CA ASN A 310 -34.26 12.13 -23.50
C ASN A 310 -34.96 10.89 -24.06
N GLY A 311 -34.81 9.75 -23.37
CA GLY A 311 -35.11 8.43 -23.90
C GLY A 311 -34.21 8.12 -25.10
N ASP A 312 -34.79 7.61 -26.20
CA ASP A 312 -34.07 7.33 -27.45
C ASP A 312 -33.84 8.58 -28.32
N HIS A 313 -34.33 9.74 -27.90
CA HIS A 313 -34.25 10.97 -28.68
C HIS A 313 -33.00 11.79 -28.32
N LEU A 314 -32.15 12.07 -29.32
CA LEU A 314 -31.04 13.01 -29.17
C LEU A 314 -31.59 14.43 -29.00
N TYR A 315 -31.51 14.95 -27.78
CA TYR A 315 -31.99 16.27 -27.39
C TYR A 315 -31.00 17.37 -27.79
N LEU A 316 -29.71 17.17 -27.50
CA LEU A 316 -28.65 18.12 -27.81
C LEU A 316 -27.40 17.38 -28.31
N GLN A 317 -26.75 17.95 -29.31
CA GLN A 317 -25.37 17.66 -29.63
C GLN A 317 -24.60 18.99 -29.64
N ASP A 318 -23.57 19.08 -28.80
CA ASP A 318 -22.77 20.29 -28.65
C ASP A 318 -21.28 19.97 -28.75
N ASP A 319 -20.60 20.69 -29.63
CA ASP A 319 -19.15 20.66 -29.86
C ASP A 319 -18.50 22.02 -29.49
N ARG A 320 -19.29 22.96 -28.95
CA ARG A 320 -18.86 24.33 -28.64
C ARG A 320 -18.78 24.57 -27.14
N PHE A 321 -17.73 24.04 -26.53
CA PHE A 321 -17.36 24.30 -25.14
C PHE A 321 -15.92 24.83 -25.03
N ASP A 322 -15.62 25.54 -23.95
CA ASP A 322 -14.27 26.05 -23.69
C ASP A 322 -13.35 24.86 -23.33
N ILE A 323 -12.27 24.70 -24.09
CA ILE A 323 -11.26 23.66 -23.91
C ILE A 323 -9.96 24.33 -23.52
N ARG A 324 -9.43 23.96 -22.35
CA ARG A 324 -8.15 24.48 -21.85
C ARG A 324 -7.15 23.34 -21.75
N GLU A 325 -5.95 23.55 -22.28
CA GLU A 325 -4.85 22.61 -22.10
C GLU A 325 -4.42 22.61 -20.63
N ILE A 326 -4.24 21.42 -20.06
CA ILE A 326 -3.72 21.17 -18.71
C ILE A 326 -2.55 20.18 -18.80
N ILE A 327 -1.78 20.01 -17.73
CA ILE A 327 -0.66 19.07 -17.78
C ILE A 327 -1.21 17.64 -17.90
N GLY A 328 -0.82 16.93 -18.97
CA GLY A 328 -1.28 15.58 -19.29
C GLY A 328 -2.57 15.50 -20.13
N GLY A 329 -3.24 16.61 -20.44
CA GLY A 329 -4.49 16.57 -21.20
C GLY A 329 -5.21 17.91 -21.38
N TYR A 330 -6.54 17.84 -21.41
CA TYR A 330 -7.43 18.98 -21.60
C TYR A 330 -8.50 19.01 -20.50
N GLN A 331 -8.93 20.20 -20.12
CA GLN A 331 -10.10 20.43 -19.28
C GLN A 331 -11.21 21.08 -20.11
N LEU A 332 -12.39 20.48 -20.07
CA LEU A 332 -13.58 20.93 -20.78
C LEU A 332 -14.49 21.68 -19.82
N TYR A 333 -15.02 22.81 -20.27
CA TYR A 333 -15.99 23.64 -19.54
C TYR A 333 -17.30 23.71 -20.34
N PRO A 334 -18.18 22.70 -20.20
CA PRO A 334 -19.48 22.73 -20.82
C PRO A 334 -20.35 23.85 -20.22
N SER A 335 -21.20 24.45 -21.06
CA SER A 335 -22.22 25.40 -20.58
C SER A 335 -23.40 24.67 -19.96
N ALA A 336 -24.14 25.36 -19.08
CA ALA A 336 -25.42 24.84 -18.60
C ALA A 336 -26.42 24.68 -19.76
N ILE A 337 -27.11 23.56 -19.79
CA ILE A 337 -28.01 23.15 -20.86
C ILE A 337 -29.44 23.35 -20.38
N HIS A 338 -30.19 24.20 -21.08
CA HIS A 338 -31.62 24.37 -20.84
C HIS A 338 -32.36 23.08 -21.25
N LEU A 339 -33.21 22.56 -20.36
CA LEU A 339 -34.05 21.39 -20.65
C LEU A 339 -35.52 21.80 -20.66
N ASP A 340 -36.20 21.57 -21.79
CA ASP A 340 -37.65 21.81 -21.88
C ASP A 340 -38.45 20.82 -21.01
N ASP A 341 -37.97 19.57 -20.95
CA ASP A 341 -38.53 18.48 -20.15
C ASP A 341 -37.47 17.89 -19.19
N PRO A 342 -37.22 18.54 -18.04
CA PRO A 342 -36.22 18.09 -17.07
C PRO A 342 -36.62 16.81 -16.31
N LEU A 343 -37.87 16.33 -16.45
CA LEU A 343 -38.40 15.13 -15.78
C LEU A 343 -38.58 13.94 -16.75
N GLY A 344 -37.93 14.02 -17.92
CA GLY A 344 -37.82 12.95 -18.91
C GLY A 344 -36.77 11.89 -18.56
N GLU A 345 -36.51 10.97 -19.49
CA GLU A 345 -35.45 9.95 -19.37
C GLU A 345 -34.10 10.52 -19.83
N ILE A 346 -33.57 11.48 -19.07
CA ILE A 346 -32.38 12.23 -19.45
C ILE A 346 -31.10 11.39 -19.31
N SER A 347 -30.25 11.41 -20.33
CA SER A 347 -28.87 10.92 -20.25
C SER A 347 -27.89 11.89 -20.91
N TYR A 348 -26.65 11.88 -20.44
CA TYR A 348 -25.57 12.76 -20.87
C TYR A 348 -24.35 11.91 -21.23
N GLN A 349 -23.74 12.20 -22.36
CA GLN A 349 -22.52 11.55 -22.84
C GLN A 349 -21.47 12.57 -23.28
N LEU A 350 -20.21 12.29 -22.94
CA LEU A 350 -19.04 12.91 -23.56
C LEU A 350 -18.41 11.86 -24.48
N VAL A 351 -18.21 12.20 -25.74
CA VAL A 351 -17.66 11.30 -26.76
C VAL A 351 -16.47 11.93 -27.48
N CYS A 352 -15.55 11.10 -27.99
CA CYS A 352 -14.50 11.51 -28.93
C CYS A 352 -14.64 10.66 -30.19
N GLY A 353 -15.15 11.25 -31.28
CA GLY A 353 -15.54 10.48 -32.46
C GLY A 353 -16.65 9.47 -32.13
N GLU A 354 -16.35 8.17 -32.24
CA GLU A 354 -17.26 7.07 -31.92
C GLU A 354 -17.08 6.51 -30.50
N GLU A 355 -16.02 6.91 -29.79
CA GLU A 355 -15.72 6.40 -28.45
C GLU A 355 -16.45 7.22 -27.38
N VAL A 356 -17.15 6.53 -26.47
CA VAL A 356 -17.78 7.17 -25.31
C VAL A 356 -16.76 7.27 -24.18
N ILE A 357 -16.37 8.51 -23.84
CA ILE A 357 -15.43 8.82 -22.75
C ILE A 357 -16.16 8.83 -21.40
N TYR A 358 -17.41 9.32 -21.36
CA TYR A 358 -18.24 9.36 -20.17
C TYR A 358 -19.70 9.17 -20.54
N ASP A 359 -20.44 8.43 -19.70
CA ASP A 359 -21.89 8.23 -19.81
C ASP A 359 -22.54 8.36 -18.42
N SER A 360 -23.56 9.23 -18.30
CA SER A 360 -24.33 9.37 -17.07
C SER A 360 -25.28 8.21 -16.83
N LEU A 361 -25.57 7.40 -17.85
CA LEU A 361 -26.61 6.38 -17.86
C LEU A 361 -27.96 6.98 -17.40
N ASP A 362 -28.71 6.24 -16.61
CA ASP A 362 -30.03 6.61 -16.06
C ASP A 362 -29.96 7.47 -14.78
N LYS A 363 -28.77 7.87 -14.34
CA LYS A 363 -28.57 8.62 -13.08
C LYS A 363 -29.27 9.97 -13.02
N LEU A 364 -29.65 10.54 -14.17
CA LEU A 364 -30.32 11.85 -14.26
C LEU A 364 -31.85 11.76 -14.26
N ASN A 365 -32.42 10.55 -14.27
CA ASN A 365 -33.87 10.37 -14.27
C ASN A 365 -34.47 10.78 -12.92
N ARG A 366 -35.46 11.68 -12.95
CA ARG A 366 -36.15 12.21 -11.77
C ARG A 366 -37.63 12.30 -12.05
N LYS A 367 -38.45 11.84 -11.10
CA LYS A 367 -39.90 12.05 -11.14
C LYS A 367 -40.30 13.39 -10.53
N ILE A 368 -39.55 13.83 -9.52
CA ILE A 368 -39.66 15.13 -8.86
C ILE A 368 -38.27 15.71 -8.69
N LEU A 369 -38.15 17.01 -8.92
CA LEU A 369 -36.96 17.80 -8.59
C LEU A 369 -37.33 18.80 -7.50
N VAL A 370 -36.48 18.94 -6.49
CA VAL A 370 -36.66 19.93 -5.42
C VAL A 370 -35.41 20.77 -5.36
N PHE A 371 -35.57 22.09 -5.27
CA PHE A 371 -34.45 23.02 -5.23
C PHE A 371 -34.52 23.89 -3.97
N THR A 372 -33.37 24.34 -3.51
CA THR A 372 -33.25 25.45 -2.57
C THR A 372 -33.63 26.78 -3.22
N GLU A 373 -33.81 27.83 -2.43
CA GLU A 373 -34.03 29.19 -2.94
C GLU A 373 -32.89 29.71 -3.85
N ASP A 374 -31.64 29.28 -3.59
CA ASP A 374 -30.48 29.58 -4.45
C ASP A 374 -30.34 28.64 -5.66
N GLY A 375 -31.36 27.80 -5.92
CA GLY A 375 -31.45 27.01 -7.14
C GLY A 375 -30.67 25.69 -7.14
N LYS A 376 -30.17 25.23 -5.99
CA LYS A 376 -29.44 23.96 -5.85
C LYS A 376 -30.39 22.80 -5.62
N GLU A 377 -30.18 21.67 -6.29
CA GLU A 377 -30.98 20.44 -6.11
C GLU A 377 -30.85 19.88 -4.69
N ILE A 378 -31.99 19.56 -4.09
CA ILE A 378 -32.15 18.81 -2.83
C ILE A 378 -32.59 17.39 -3.21
N LYS A 379 -31.88 16.37 -2.70
CA LYS A 379 -32.25 14.97 -2.91
C LYS A 379 -33.26 14.51 -1.85
N ASN A 380 -34.08 13.51 -2.19
CA ASN A 380 -35.01 12.91 -1.23
C ASN A 380 -34.26 12.33 -0.01
N HIS A 381 -34.88 12.35 1.16
CA HIS A 381 -34.28 11.92 2.44
C HIS A 381 -33.08 12.75 2.90
N THR A 382 -32.96 13.99 2.44
CA THR A 382 -31.94 14.94 2.91
C THR A 382 -32.51 15.82 4.01
N ASP A 383 -31.83 15.91 5.15
CA ASP A 383 -32.20 16.85 6.20
C ASP A 383 -32.04 18.28 5.67
N TYR A 384 -33.15 19.03 5.61
CA TYR A 384 -33.15 20.42 5.13
C TYR A 384 -34.26 21.24 5.78
N SER A 385 -33.99 22.52 6.04
CA SER A 385 -34.97 23.53 6.46
C SER A 385 -34.68 24.83 5.69
N GLY A 386 -35.73 25.47 5.18
CA GLY A 386 -35.63 26.69 4.37
C GLY A 386 -36.69 26.79 3.27
N THR A 387 -36.59 27.82 2.42
CA THR A 387 -37.46 27.97 1.25
C THR A 387 -37.02 27.01 0.14
N THR A 388 -37.98 26.24 -0.37
CA THR A 388 -37.78 25.26 -1.44
C THR A 388 -38.69 25.50 -2.64
N ILE A 389 -38.25 25.01 -3.79
CA ILE A 389 -38.92 25.10 -5.07
C ILE A 389 -39.11 23.68 -5.59
N PHE A 390 -40.36 23.23 -5.67
CA PHE A 390 -40.74 21.92 -6.20
C PHE A 390 -40.98 22.02 -7.69
N CYS A 391 -40.46 21.06 -8.45
CA CYS A 391 -40.68 20.86 -9.87
C CYS A 391 -41.30 19.48 -10.11
N SER A 392 -42.55 19.47 -10.60
CA SER A 392 -43.31 18.25 -10.91
C SER A 392 -43.91 18.32 -12.31
N ARG A 393 -44.46 17.20 -12.80
CA ARG A 393 -45.12 17.16 -14.11
C ARG A 393 -46.31 18.11 -14.16
N LYS A 394 -46.69 18.52 -15.37
CA LYS A 394 -47.86 19.38 -15.56
C LYS A 394 -49.14 18.66 -15.10
N ASN A 395 -50.02 19.40 -14.42
CA ASN A 395 -51.31 18.94 -13.85
C ASN A 395 -51.22 17.98 -12.65
N THR A 396 -50.07 17.88 -11.98
CA THR A 396 -49.96 17.20 -10.68
C THR A 396 -50.92 17.84 -9.67
N LYS A 397 -51.80 17.04 -9.06
CA LYS A 397 -52.72 17.51 -8.02
C LYS A 397 -52.04 17.41 -6.66
N HIS A 398 -51.97 18.50 -5.90
CA HIS A 398 -51.44 18.52 -4.54
C HIS A 398 -52.32 19.36 -3.61
N SER A 399 -52.50 18.92 -2.37
CA SER A 399 -53.38 19.59 -1.38
C SER A 399 -52.69 20.76 -0.64
N MET A 400 -51.36 20.78 -0.59
CA MET A 400 -50.57 21.75 0.19
C MET A 400 -49.58 22.60 -0.62
N LEU A 401 -49.54 22.42 -1.95
CA LEU A 401 -48.59 23.09 -2.86
C LEU A 401 -49.38 23.68 -4.02
N ASN A 402 -49.22 24.98 -4.24
CA ASN A 402 -49.85 25.68 -5.36
C ASN A 402 -48.85 25.73 -6.52
N PHE A 403 -49.01 24.80 -7.47
CA PHE A 403 -48.17 24.72 -8.64
C PHE A 403 -48.61 25.74 -9.70
N ASN A 404 -47.66 26.55 -10.17
CA ASN A 404 -47.80 27.40 -11.34
C ASN A 404 -47.21 26.69 -12.55
N THR A 405 -47.99 26.56 -13.62
CA THR A 405 -47.51 25.96 -14.87
C THR A 405 -46.47 26.86 -15.52
N VAL A 406 -45.29 26.30 -15.79
CA VAL A 406 -44.21 27.01 -16.48
C VAL A 406 -44.29 26.76 -17.99
N ASN A 407 -44.35 25.50 -18.41
CA ASN A 407 -44.44 25.12 -19.81
C ASN A 407 -45.36 23.90 -20.01
N GLN A 408 -45.23 23.18 -21.14
CA GLN A 408 -46.06 22.01 -21.42
C GLN A 408 -45.66 20.73 -20.66
N TYR A 409 -44.45 20.70 -20.08
CA TYR A 409 -43.86 19.51 -19.45
C TYR A 409 -43.94 19.55 -17.92
N TYR A 410 -43.64 20.69 -17.29
CA TYR A 410 -43.55 20.78 -15.82
C TYR A 410 -44.23 22.03 -15.22
N SER A 411 -44.45 21.99 -13.91
CA SER A 411 -44.99 23.07 -13.07
C SER A 411 -44.14 23.27 -11.81
N LEU A 412 -44.15 24.49 -11.26
CA LEU A 412 -43.34 24.86 -10.10
C LEU A 412 -44.19 25.31 -8.91
N ALA A 413 -43.80 24.94 -7.70
CA ALA A 413 -44.39 25.45 -6.46
C ALA A 413 -43.30 25.89 -5.47
N VAL A 414 -43.52 27.00 -4.77
CA VAL A 414 -42.60 27.49 -3.74
C VAL A 414 -43.19 27.23 -2.36
N LYS A 415 -42.37 26.70 -1.44
CA LYS A 415 -42.79 26.38 -0.08
C LYS A 415 -41.62 26.43 0.90
N THR A 416 -41.82 27.05 2.07
CA THR A 416 -40.91 26.91 3.20
C THR A 416 -41.15 25.58 3.90
N VAL A 417 -40.07 24.83 4.14
CA VAL A 417 -40.06 23.49 4.74
C VAL A 417 -39.13 23.45 5.94
N GLU A 418 -39.39 22.56 6.88
CA GLU A 418 -38.57 22.26 8.05
C GLU A 418 -38.05 20.81 8.01
N ILE A 419 -37.00 20.51 8.79
CA ILE A 419 -36.49 19.13 8.93
C ILE A 419 -37.62 18.26 9.50
N GLY A 420 -37.93 17.14 8.84
CA GLY A 420 -39.05 16.27 9.17
C GLY A 420 -40.28 16.47 8.29
N ASP A 421 -40.37 17.56 7.52
CA ASP A 421 -41.48 17.79 6.60
C ASP A 421 -41.53 16.73 5.50
N SER A 422 -42.74 16.39 5.06
CA SER A 422 -42.96 15.44 3.98
C SER A 422 -44.06 15.90 3.04
N PHE A 423 -43.86 15.66 1.75
CA PHE A 423 -44.77 16.05 0.67
C PHE A 423 -45.04 14.85 -0.22
N LEU A 424 -46.30 14.60 -0.57
CA LEU A 424 -46.69 13.51 -1.47
C LEU A 424 -47.02 14.09 -2.84
N ILE A 425 -46.14 13.92 -3.82
CA ILE A 425 -46.27 14.52 -5.16
C ILE A 425 -46.25 13.37 -6.18
N ASP A 426 -47.27 13.26 -7.04
CA ASP A 426 -47.40 12.19 -8.05
C ASP A 426 -47.09 10.77 -7.50
N ASP A 427 -47.72 10.44 -6.37
CA ASP A 427 -47.58 9.15 -5.65
C ASP A 427 -46.17 8.86 -5.06
N GLU A 428 -45.25 9.83 -5.06
CA GLU A 428 -43.96 9.74 -4.38
C GLU A 428 -43.85 10.69 -3.18
N PHE A 429 -43.34 10.16 -2.07
CA PHE A 429 -43.02 10.96 -0.89
C PHE A 429 -41.65 11.60 -1.05
N PHE A 430 -41.61 12.93 -0.94
CA PHE A 430 -40.38 13.68 -0.73
C PHE A 430 -40.30 14.08 0.74
N ILE A 431 -39.29 13.53 1.45
CA ILE A 431 -39.14 13.68 2.90
C ILE A 431 -37.84 14.42 3.21
N PHE A 432 -37.93 15.46 4.02
CA PHE A 432 -36.78 16.20 4.54
C PHE A 432 -36.26 15.58 5.84
N LEU A 433 -36.12 14.24 5.83
CA LEU A 433 -35.66 13.42 6.95
C LEU A 433 -35.09 12.09 6.43
N SER A 434 -33.99 11.66 7.03
CA SER A 434 -33.25 10.48 6.60
C SER A 434 -33.75 9.09 7.12
N HIS A 435 -34.70 8.96 8.06
CA HIS A 435 -35.04 7.68 8.75
C HIS A 435 -36.56 7.33 8.89
N THR A 436 -36.97 6.02 8.91
CA THR A 436 -38.40 5.54 8.88
C THR A 436 -38.89 4.55 9.97
N GLU A 437 -38.09 4.04 10.92
CA GLU A 437 -38.58 3.14 12.02
C GLU A 437 -38.87 3.89 13.34
N PRO A 438 -39.75 3.38 14.25
CA PRO A 438 -39.94 3.96 15.58
C PRO A 438 -38.64 3.91 16.38
N GLY A 439 -38.11 5.07 16.76
CA GLY A 439 -36.74 5.14 17.23
C GLY A 439 -36.40 6.44 17.94
N VAL A 440 -35.29 6.37 18.67
CA VAL A 440 -34.64 7.54 19.25
C VAL A 440 -33.85 8.21 18.14
N ILE A 441 -34.05 9.51 17.96
CA ILE A 441 -33.34 10.35 16.98
C ILE A 441 -32.29 11.16 17.74
N GLY A 442 -31.02 10.96 17.38
CA GLY A 442 -29.87 11.58 18.03
C GLY A 442 -28.56 11.21 17.35
N GLU A 443 -27.45 11.76 17.86
CA GLU A 443 -26.10 11.42 17.43
C GLU A 443 -25.59 10.18 18.21
N LEU A 444 -25.29 9.09 17.50
CA LEU A 444 -24.82 7.82 18.07
C LEU A 444 -23.29 7.75 18.17
N TYR A 445 -22.80 7.01 19.17
CA TYR A 445 -21.47 6.39 19.08
C TYR A 445 -21.57 5.10 18.27
N GLN A 446 -21.10 5.13 17.02
CA GLN A 446 -21.11 3.96 16.13
C GLN A 446 -20.33 2.79 16.77
N ASP A 447 -20.91 1.59 16.75
CA ASP A 447 -20.34 0.37 17.34
C ASP A 447 -20.01 0.42 18.83
N HIS A 448 -20.60 1.36 19.59
CA HIS A 448 -20.49 1.41 21.04
C HIS A 448 -21.81 0.97 21.69
N PHE A 449 -21.72 -0.04 22.55
CA PHE A 449 -22.87 -0.58 23.26
C PHE A 449 -22.57 -0.79 24.73
N LEU A 450 -23.59 -0.58 25.57
CA LEU A 450 -23.61 -1.13 26.91
C LEU A 450 -24.34 -2.47 26.87
N VAL A 451 -23.66 -3.54 27.28
CA VAL A 451 -24.21 -4.90 27.18
C VAL A 451 -24.48 -5.46 28.56
N ARG A 452 -25.71 -5.92 28.77
CA ARG A 452 -26.12 -6.53 30.04
C ARG A 452 -25.57 -7.96 30.13
N GLN A 453 -24.90 -8.31 31.23
CA GLN A 453 -24.19 -9.60 31.33
C GLN A 453 -25.11 -10.83 31.34
N ASP A 454 -26.31 -10.74 31.93
CA ASP A 454 -27.20 -11.88 32.17
C ASP A 454 -27.91 -12.41 30.91
N ASN A 455 -28.31 -11.51 30.01
CA ASN A 455 -29.09 -11.82 28.82
C ASN A 455 -28.44 -11.31 27.52
N LYS A 456 -27.23 -10.73 27.62
CA LYS A 456 -26.45 -10.20 26.51
C LYS A 456 -27.19 -9.16 25.66
N LYS A 457 -28.19 -8.48 26.24
CA LYS A 457 -28.94 -7.43 25.56
C LYS A 457 -28.03 -6.20 25.35
N LYS A 458 -27.89 -5.78 24.10
CA LYS A 458 -27.20 -4.55 23.72
C LYS A 458 -28.09 -3.33 23.91
N ILE A 459 -27.49 -2.26 24.41
CA ILE A 459 -28.13 -0.96 24.58
C ILE A 459 -27.27 0.08 23.85
N PRO A 460 -27.79 0.77 22.82
CA PRO A 460 -27.05 1.77 22.06
C PRO A 460 -26.71 2.99 22.92
N ILE A 461 -25.55 3.61 22.64
CA ILE A 461 -25.05 4.80 23.35
C ILE A 461 -25.10 6.03 22.43
N TYR A 462 -25.74 7.09 22.89
CA TYR A 462 -25.90 8.36 22.17
C TYR A 462 -25.07 9.47 22.82
N LYS A 463 -24.42 10.28 21.98
CA LYS A 463 -23.76 11.53 22.35
C LYS A 463 -24.77 12.61 22.70
N SER A 464 -25.82 12.71 21.87
CA SER A 464 -26.92 13.66 22.02
C SER A 464 -28.21 13.07 21.45
N ILE A 465 -29.35 13.44 22.01
CA ILE A 465 -30.68 12.98 21.57
C ILE A 465 -31.58 14.19 21.40
N ARG A 466 -32.45 14.14 20.40
CA ARG A 466 -33.37 15.23 20.06
C ARG A 466 -34.83 14.81 20.13
N TYR A 467 -35.20 13.68 19.52
CA TYR A 467 -36.60 13.24 19.47
C TYR A 467 -36.74 11.74 19.71
N PHE A 468 -37.94 11.31 20.08
CA PHE A 468 -38.41 9.95 19.84
C PHE A 468 -39.52 9.99 18.80
N MET A 469 -39.32 9.27 17.69
CA MET A 469 -40.27 9.22 16.59
C MET A 469 -41.02 7.89 16.59
N PHE A 470 -42.31 7.91 16.29
CA PHE A 470 -43.09 6.70 16.02
C PHE A 470 -44.32 7.01 15.17
N GLU A 471 -44.91 5.96 14.59
CA GLU A 471 -46.14 6.03 13.81
C GLU A 471 -47.26 5.23 14.50
N SER A 472 -48.50 5.69 14.41
CA SER A 472 -49.66 5.03 14.98
C SER A 472 -50.95 5.45 14.26
N GLU A 473 -51.87 4.50 14.05
CA GLU A 473 -53.22 4.77 13.52
C GLU A 473 -54.13 5.49 14.54
N TYR A 474 -53.69 5.60 15.80
CA TYR A 474 -54.47 6.17 16.89
C TYR A 474 -54.10 7.63 17.15
N ASP A 475 -55.09 8.39 17.61
CA ASP A 475 -54.90 9.76 18.09
C ASP A 475 -54.22 9.78 19.48
N LYS A 476 -53.56 10.89 19.81
CA LYS A 476 -52.75 11.06 21.03
C LYS A 476 -53.48 10.78 22.35
N ASP A 477 -54.80 10.91 22.40
CA ASP A 477 -55.60 10.62 23.60
C ASP A 477 -55.67 9.13 23.93
N LYS A 478 -55.40 8.26 22.94
CA LYS A 478 -55.32 6.81 23.09
C LYS A 478 -53.89 6.29 23.21
N LEU A 479 -52.92 7.19 23.32
CA LEU A 479 -51.51 6.86 23.43
C LEU A 479 -50.97 7.28 24.79
N MET A 480 -50.05 6.48 25.33
CA MET A 480 -49.40 6.74 26.61
C MET A 480 -47.90 6.51 26.46
N PHE A 481 -47.11 7.57 26.64
CA PHE A 481 -45.65 7.52 26.57
C PHE A 481 -45.03 7.55 27.97
N GLN A 482 -44.03 6.70 28.17
CA GLN A 482 -43.33 6.56 29.43
C GLN A 482 -41.82 6.59 29.23
N ILE A 483 -41.11 7.28 30.13
CA ILE A 483 -39.66 7.22 30.25
C ILE A 483 -39.32 6.78 31.67
N ASN A 484 -38.51 5.72 31.81
CA ASN A 484 -38.12 5.14 33.10
C ASN A 484 -39.33 4.90 34.02
N ASN A 485 -40.41 4.36 33.44
CA ASN A 485 -41.71 4.11 34.09
C ASN A 485 -42.47 5.36 34.58
N LYS A 486 -42.01 6.57 34.26
CA LYS A 486 -42.73 7.82 34.53
C LYS A 486 -43.55 8.21 33.31
N HIS A 487 -44.83 8.51 33.55
CA HIS A 487 -45.75 8.99 32.52
C HIS A 487 -45.37 10.40 32.07
N ILE A 488 -45.23 10.58 30.76
CA ILE A 488 -45.06 11.90 30.15
C ILE A 488 -46.37 12.24 29.43
N PRO A 489 -47.12 13.26 29.91
CA PRO A 489 -48.33 13.71 29.24
C PRO A 489 -48.03 14.14 27.79
N LEU A 490 -48.79 13.63 26.83
CA LEU A 490 -48.69 13.96 25.40
C LEU A 490 -49.27 15.34 25.07
N THR A 491 -49.03 16.34 25.94
CA THR A 491 -49.66 17.65 25.89
C THR A 491 -48.61 18.76 25.88
N LYS A 492 -48.41 19.34 24.68
CA LYS A 492 -47.51 20.43 24.24
C LYS A 492 -46.17 20.06 23.60
N ASP A 493 -45.53 18.95 23.97
CA ASP A 493 -44.17 18.62 23.48
C ASP A 493 -44.15 17.62 22.31
N ILE A 494 -45.25 17.56 21.52
CA ILE A 494 -45.41 16.60 20.42
C ILE A 494 -45.85 17.29 19.14
N CYS A 495 -45.13 17.00 18.06
CA CYS A 495 -45.54 17.32 16.70
C CYS A 495 -46.26 16.09 16.10
N GLU A 496 -47.52 16.27 15.70
CA GLU A 496 -48.35 15.27 15.02
C GLU A 496 -48.36 15.58 13.52
N ILE A 497 -47.89 14.63 12.69
CA ILE A 497 -47.85 14.74 11.23
C ILE A 497 -48.83 13.72 10.66
N LYS A 498 -49.81 14.15 9.87
CA LYS A 498 -50.84 13.29 9.26
C LYS A 498 -50.57 13.05 7.77
N PRO A 499 -49.86 11.98 7.38
CA PRO A 499 -49.78 11.55 6.00
C PRO A 499 -51.13 11.03 5.48
N SER A 500 -51.33 11.06 4.16
CA SER A 500 -52.54 10.66 3.43
C SER A 500 -52.92 9.17 3.54
N SER A 501 -52.10 8.37 4.23
CA SER A 501 -52.24 6.92 4.40
C SER A 501 -53.09 6.49 5.61
N GLY A 502 -53.56 7.43 6.44
CA GLY A 502 -54.38 7.12 7.63
C GLY A 502 -53.60 6.73 8.89
N ILE A 503 -52.27 6.90 8.88
CA ILE A 503 -51.37 6.65 10.02
C ILE A 503 -50.85 8.00 10.52
N ASN A 504 -51.02 8.33 11.80
CA ASN A 504 -50.44 9.53 12.41
C ASN A 504 -48.96 9.29 12.77
N ARG A 505 -48.07 10.24 12.46
CA ARG A 505 -46.67 10.23 12.92
C ARG A 505 -46.49 11.21 14.07
N TYR A 506 -45.78 10.79 15.11
CA TYR A 506 -45.54 11.55 16.34
C TYR A 506 -44.05 11.74 16.59
N LEU A 507 -43.67 12.97 16.93
CA LEU A 507 -42.32 13.33 17.39
C LEU A 507 -42.40 13.82 18.84
N VAL A 508 -41.72 13.15 19.78
CA VAL A 508 -41.64 13.53 21.20
C VAL A 508 -40.28 14.16 21.48
N ASP A 509 -40.24 15.37 22.03
CA ASP A 509 -38.99 16.06 22.37
C ASP A 509 -38.24 15.39 23.53
N LEU A 510 -36.96 15.06 23.29
CA LEU A 510 -36.03 14.45 24.23
C LEU A 510 -34.74 15.27 24.42
N SER A 511 -34.71 16.54 24.01
CA SER A 511 -33.49 17.35 24.03
C SER A 511 -32.95 17.68 25.43
N ASN A 512 -33.79 17.61 26.47
CA ASN A 512 -33.47 18.06 27.83
C ASN A 512 -33.02 16.93 28.79
N PHE A 513 -32.68 15.75 28.26
CA PHE A 513 -32.25 14.61 29.06
C PHE A 513 -30.73 14.63 29.26
N GLY A 514 -30.26 14.36 30.49
CA GLY A 514 -28.83 14.30 30.83
C GLY A 514 -28.24 12.91 30.60
N SER A 515 -26.96 12.74 30.95
CA SER A 515 -26.29 11.44 30.82
C SER A 515 -26.82 10.41 31.83
N ASP A 516 -27.57 9.41 31.35
CA ASP A 516 -28.10 8.27 32.11
C ASP A 516 -28.57 7.18 31.12
N MET A 517 -28.88 5.99 31.61
CA MET A 517 -29.63 4.96 30.90
C MET A 517 -31.14 5.21 31.01
N TYR A 518 -31.80 5.22 29.85
CA TYR A 518 -33.23 5.47 29.71
C TYR A 518 -33.96 4.28 29.09
N THR A 519 -35.17 4.03 29.57
CA THR A 519 -36.13 3.09 28.98
C THR A 519 -37.35 3.86 28.52
N VAL A 520 -37.60 3.85 27.21
CA VAL A 520 -38.79 4.44 26.60
C VAL A 520 -39.82 3.35 26.37
N SER A 521 -41.09 3.63 26.67
CA SER A 521 -42.21 2.73 26.38
C SER A 521 -43.41 3.50 25.85
N LEU A 522 -43.98 3.00 24.76
CA LEU A 522 -45.22 3.48 24.18
C LEU A 522 -46.32 2.45 24.42
N PHE A 523 -47.48 2.92 24.85
CA PHE A 523 -48.66 2.11 25.04
C PHE A 523 -49.85 2.68 24.28
N GLU A 524 -50.66 1.79 23.71
CA GLU A 524 -52.01 2.09 23.27
C GLU A 524 -53.01 1.83 24.39
N VAL A 525 -54.03 2.67 24.50
CA VAL A 525 -55.04 2.63 25.56
C VAL A 525 -56.42 2.46 24.92
N PHE A 526 -57.06 1.31 25.18
CA PHE A 526 -58.43 1.01 24.76
C PHE A 526 -59.24 0.50 25.95
N ASN A 527 -60.39 1.12 26.25
CA ASN A 527 -61.31 0.68 27.31
C ASN A 527 -60.59 0.34 28.63
N GLU A 528 -59.71 1.25 29.09
CA GLU A 528 -58.86 1.10 30.30
C GLU A 528 -57.79 -0.02 30.24
N VAL A 529 -57.71 -0.79 29.16
CA VAL A 529 -56.64 -1.77 28.90
C VAL A 529 -55.46 -1.07 28.23
N ARG A 530 -54.26 -1.21 28.82
CA ARG A 530 -53.00 -0.67 28.29
C ARG A 530 -52.22 -1.78 27.58
N LYS A 531 -52.01 -1.63 26.28
CA LYS A 531 -51.19 -2.54 25.47
C LYS A 531 -49.86 -1.85 25.15
N ARG A 532 -48.73 -2.48 25.49
CA ARG A 532 -47.41 -1.96 25.15
C ARG A 532 -47.12 -2.24 23.68
N VAL A 533 -46.78 -1.20 22.92
CA VAL A 533 -46.53 -1.27 21.48
C VAL A 533 -45.03 -1.24 21.19
N VAL A 534 -44.32 -0.34 21.88
CA VAL A 534 -42.87 -0.19 21.73
C VAL A 534 -42.23 -0.13 23.11
N GLN A 535 -41.09 -0.80 23.26
CA GLN A 535 -40.20 -0.60 24.39
C GLN A 535 -38.76 -0.63 23.89
N THR A 536 -38.03 0.46 24.12
CA THR A 536 -36.61 0.54 23.76
C THR A 536 -35.80 1.09 24.93
N GLN A 537 -34.50 0.80 24.92
CA GLN A 537 -33.53 1.28 25.90
C GLN A 537 -32.37 1.92 25.17
N PHE A 538 -31.83 2.99 25.75
CA PHE A 538 -30.64 3.66 25.25
C PHE A 538 -29.85 4.26 26.42
N VAL A 539 -28.57 4.54 26.19
CA VAL A 539 -27.70 5.30 27.10
C VAL A 539 -27.44 6.66 26.47
N MET A 540 -27.57 7.73 27.25
CA MET A 540 -27.05 9.05 26.90
C MET A 540 -25.73 9.24 27.65
N ASP A 541 -24.67 9.56 26.92
CA ASP A 541 -23.35 9.81 27.47
C ASP A 541 -22.64 10.81 26.56
N SER A 542 -22.53 12.07 26.99
CA SER A 542 -21.96 13.11 26.12
C SER A 542 -20.43 13.13 26.13
N ASN A 543 -19.78 12.40 27.04
CA ASN A 543 -18.32 12.42 27.23
C ASN A 543 -17.69 11.01 27.22
N LEU A 544 -18.28 10.05 26.52
CA LEU A 544 -17.68 8.73 26.35
C LEU A 544 -16.40 8.86 25.49
N VAL A 545 -15.27 8.45 26.09
CA VAL A 545 -13.94 8.45 25.47
C VAL A 545 -13.22 7.14 25.82
N VAL A 546 -12.61 6.50 24.83
CA VAL A 546 -11.80 5.29 25.00
C VAL A 546 -10.37 5.59 24.51
N ASP A 547 -9.42 5.60 25.43
CA ASP A 547 -7.99 5.79 25.17
C ASP A 547 -7.25 4.46 25.29
N ILE A 548 -6.41 4.14 24.29
CA ILE A 548 -5.63 2.90 24.26
C ILE A 548 -4.15 3.25 24.10
N LYS A 549 -3.33 2.78 25.03
CA LYS A 549 -1.86 2.90 24.95
C LYS A 549 -1.25 1.52 24.75
N ASN A 550 -0.56 1.33 23.63
CA ASN A 550 0.07 0.06 23.26
C ASN A 550 1.55 0.08 23.64
N ASP A 551 1.94 -0.69 24.66
CA ASP A 551 3.34 -0.87 25.05
C ASP A 551 3.53 -2.29 25.66
N HIS A 552 3.80 -3.29 24.81
CA HIS A 552 3.90 -4.72 25.16
C HIS A 552 2.68 -5.32 25.90
N GLY A 553 1.54 -4.63 25.79
CA GLY A 553 0.21 -4.88 26.37
C GLY A 553 -0.63 -3.61 26.17
N SER A 554 -1.95 -3.76 26.01
CA SER A 554 -2.86 -2.64 25.78
C SER A 554 -3.40 -2.14 27.13
N LEU A 555 -3.04 -0.91 27.50
CA LEU A 555 -3.70 -0.18 28.57
C LEU A 555 -4.94 0.50 27.98
N ILE A 556 -6.12 0.05 28.37
CA ILE A 556 -7.42 0.57 27.94
C ILE A 556 -7.97 1.46 29.06
N GLN A 557 -8.21 2.72 28.77
CA GLN A 557 -8.85 3.68 29.67
C GLN A 557 -10.17 4.15 29.06
N LEU A 558 -11.28 3.87 29.73
CA LEU A 558 -12.61 4.32 29.33
C LEU A 558 -13.12 5.38 30.31
N THR A 559 -13.44 6.55 29.78
CA THR A 559 -14.08 7.67 30.50
C THR A 559 -15.52 7.78 30.02
N SER A 560 -16.48 7.93 30.93
CA SER A 560 -17.91 7.91 30.62
C SER A 560 -18.69 8.66 31.71
N ASP A 561 -19.71 9.41 31.33
CA ASP A 561 -20.54 10.17 32.29
C ASP A 561 -21.38 9.27 33.20
N ILE A 562 -21.65 8.02 32.81
CA ILE A 562 -22.40 7.06 33.64
C ILE A 562 -21.51 6.42 34.71
N LEU A 563 -20.19 6.63 34.65
CA LEU A 563 -19.20 6.18 35.61
C LEU A 563 -18.79 7.32 36.56
N LYS A 564 -18.45 6.96 37.81
CA LYS A 564 -17.92 7.94 38.78
C LYS A 564 -16.43 8.24 38.58
N GLU A 565 -15.69 7.27 38.07
CA GLU A 565 -14.25 7.33 37.81
C GLU A 565 -13.95 6.59 36.50
N PRO A 566 -12.90 6.97 35.75
CA PRO A 566 -12.49 6.25 34.54
C PRO A 566 -12.18 4.78 34.83
N LEU A 567 -12.61 3.90 33.94
CA LEU A 567 -12.29 2.47 33.99
C LEU A 567 -10.94 2.25 33.30
N ILE A 568 -9.95 1.74 34.04
CA ILE A 568 -8.60 1.46 33.52
C ILE A 568 -8.36 -0.05 33.60
N GLN A 569 -8.00 -0.67 32.47
CA GLN A 569 -7.67 -2.08 32.35
C GLN A 569 -6.36 -2.28 31.61
N TYR A 570 -5.54 -3.23 32.05
CA TYR A 570 -4.32 -3.63 31.35
C TYR A 570 -4.50 -5.03 30.81
N GLN A 571 -4.25 -5.21 29.51
CA GLN A 571 -4.46 -6.48 28.83
C GLN A 571 -3.26 -6.89 27.99
N LYS A 572 -2.72 -8.08 28.25
CA LYS A 572 -1.81 -8.73 27.31
C LYS A 572 -2.62 -9.35 26.18
N GLN A 573 -2.13 -9.22 24.95
CA GLN A 573 -2.84 -9.70 23.75
C GLN A 573 -3.18 -11.21 23.82
N LEU A 574 -2.27 -12.04 24.35
CA LEU A 574 -2.47 -13.48 24.51
C LEU A 574 -3.45 -13.89 25.63
N GLU A 575 -3.94 -12.94 26.44
CA GLU A 575 -4.83 -13.19 27.58
C GLU A 575 -6.20 -12.50 27.41
N PHE A 576 -6.53 -12.04 26.20
CA PHE A 576 -7.71 -11.21 25.94
C PHE A 576 -9.04 -11.90 26.30
N ILE A 577 -9.92 -11.14 26.98
CA ILE A 577 -11.29 -11.56 27.30
C ILE A 577 -12.31 -10.54 26.79
N GLU A 578 -13.49 -11.03 26.39
CA GLU A 578 -14.51 -10.25 25.68
C GLU A 578 -15.21 -9.20 26.57
N ASP A 579 -15.37 -9.44 27.87
CA ASP A 579 -16.07 -8.58 28.84
C ASP A 579 -15.12 -7.76 29.73
N ILE A 580 -13.92 -7.46 29.21
CA ILE A 580 -12.86 -6.78 29.93
C ILE A 580 -13.28 -5.44 30.56
N LEU A 581 -14.20 -4.71 29.92
CA LEU A 581 -14.71 -3.42 30.39
C LEU A 581 -16.00 -3.58 31.22
N SER A 582 -15.99 -4.50 32.18
CA SER A 582 -17.15 -4.80 33.04
C SER A 582 -17.37 -3.75 34.14
N ILE A 583 -18.63 -3.39 34.37
CA ILE A 583 -19.07 -2.43 35.38
C ILE A 583 -20.32 -2.94 36.13
N LYS A 584 -20.51 -2.44 37.35
CA LYS A 584 -21.77 -2.60 38.09
C LYS A 584 -22.56 -1.30 38.04
N TYR A 585 -23.75 -1.34 37.43
CA TYR A 585 -24.60 -0.17 37.26
C TYR A 585 -26.03 -0.47 37.73
N LYS A 586 -26.59 0.38 38.61
CA LYS A 586 -27.94 0.21 39.21
C LYS A 586 -28.24 -1.24 39.71
N ASN A 587 -27.26 -1.86 40.38
CA ASN A 587 -27.29 -3.24 40.92
C ASN A 587 -27.27 -4.39 39.90
N GLU A 588 -27.05 -4.11 38.62
CA GLU A 588 -26.87 -5.12 37.58
C GLU A 588 -25.46 -5.02 36.99
N MET A 589 -24.98 -6.11 36.39
CA MET A 589 -23.67 -6.15 35.76
C MET A 589 -23.79 -5.89 34.26
N TYR A 590 -22.96 -4.99 33.77
CA TYR A 590 -22.84 -4.63 32.37
C TYR A 590 -21.37 -4.68 31.95
N TYR A 591 -21.11 -4.68 30.64
CA TYR A 591 -19.79 -4.37 30.10
C TYR A 591 -19.92 -3.46 28.89
N PHE A 592 -18.90 -2.64 28.65
CA PHE A 592 -18.81 -1.84 27.45
C PHE A 592 -18.27 -2.70 26.31
N GLU A 593 -19.01 -2.73 25.20
CA GLU A 593 -18.55 -3.25 23.92
C GLU A 593 -18.20 -2.05 23.05
N VAL A 594 -16.90 -1.85 22.82
CA VAL A 594 -16.35 -0.67 22.11
C VAL A 594 -15.21 -1.12 21.17
N PRO A 595 -14.98 -0.41 20.06
CA PRO A 595 -13.86 -0.71 19.16
C PRO A 595 -12.51 -0.46 19.84
N LEU A 596 -11.64 -1.48 19.86
CA LEU A 596 -10.32 -1.40 20.52
C LEU A 596 -9.14 -1.19 19.54
N GLY A 597 -9.40 -1.08 18.24
CA GLY A 597 -8.37 -0.74 17.24
C GLY A 597 -7.36 -1.84 16.91
N PHE A 598 -7.59 -3.08 17.34
CA PHE A 598 -6.82 -4.27 16.93
C PHE A 598 -7.76 -5.42 16.54
N ASN A 599 -7.28 -6.32 15.67
CA ASN A 599 -8.04 -7.48 15.19
C ASN A 599 -7.47 -8.77 15.76
N MET A 600 -8.35 -9.65 16.23
CA MET A 600 -7.98 -10.94 16.79
C MET A 600 -8.89 -12.03 16.25
N TYR A 601 -8.36 -13.24 16.06
CA TYR A 601 -9.14 -14.39 15.62
C TYR A 601 -9.03 -15.54 16.61
N ARG A 602 -9.99 -16.44 16.63
CA ARG A 602 -9.84 -17.75 17.27
C ARG A 602 -10.52 -18.84 16.46
N LEU A 603 -10.03 -20.06 16.60
CA LEU A 603 -10.59 -21.24 15.94
C LEU A 603 -11.32 -22.10 16.97
N ASN A 604 -12.57 -22.44 16.70
CA ASN A 604 -13.34 -23.40 17.50
C ASN A 604 -13.43 -23.06 18.99
N GLY A 605 -13.42 -21.77 19.34
CA GLY A 605 -13.44 -21.31 20.73
C GLY A 605 -12.10 -21.45 21.46
N SER A 606 -10.98 -21.58 20.74
CA SER A 606 -9.63 -21.51 21.30
C SER A 606 -9.33 -20.14 21.92
N ASP A 607 -8.14 -20.01 22.50
CA ASP A 607 -7.60 -18.69 22.85
C ASP A 607 -7.52 -17.80 21.61
N TRP A 608 -7.60 -16.49 21.83
CA TRP A 608 -7.51 -15.50 20.77
C TRP A 608 -6.06 -15.31 20.30
N CYS A 609 -5.88 -15.28 18.99
CA CYS A 609 -4.62 -15.11 18.27
C CYS A 609 -4.57 -13.77 17.53
N SER A 610 -3.37 -13.30 17.21
CA SER A 610 -3.16 -12.14 16.35
C SER A 610 -3.50 -12.48 14.90
N PHE A 611 -3.94 -11.51 14.10
CA PHE A 611 -4.09 -11.70 12.66
C PHE A 611 -2.75 -11.98 11.93
N ASP A 612 -1.61 -11.71 12.57
CA ASP A 612 -0.28 -12.07 12.05
C ASP A 612 0.07 -13.54 12.26
N ASP A 613 -0.65 -14.24 13.14
CA ASP A 613 -0.41 -15.65 13.42
C ASP A 613 -0.92 -16.54 12.27
N GLU A 614 -0.19 -17.62 12.00
CA GLU A 614 -0.50 -18.54 10.90
C GLU A 614 -1.68 -19.45 11.27
N ILE A 615 -2.67 -19.59 10.38
CA ILE A 615 -3.68 -20.66 10.48
C ILE A 615 -3.19 -21.88 9.70
N VAL A 616 -3.18 -23.04 10.34
CA VAL A 616 -2.85 -24.30 9.66
C VAL A 616 -4.11 -25.11 9.39
N ILE A 617 -4.24 -25.69 8.20
CA ILE A 617 -5.45 -26.44 7.82
C ILE A 617 -5.76 -27.62 8.77
N ASP A 618 -4.72 -28.21 9.38
CA ASP A 618 -4.85 -29.32 10.34
C ASP A 618 -5.51 -28.88 11.67
N GLU A 619 -5.58 -27.57 11.95
CA GLU A 619 -6.26 -26.99 13.12
C GLU A 619 -7.77 -26.82 12.88
N ILE A 620 -8.22 -26.88 11.62
CA ILE A 620 -9.63 -26.79 11.24
C ILE A 620 -10.29 -28.17 11.39
N THR A 621 -11.23 -28.25 12.30
CA THR A 621 -12.00 -29.48 12.58
C THR A 621 -13.31 -29.52 11.77
N GLN A 622 -14.00 -30.67 11.81
CA GLN A 622 -15.33 -30.79 11.23
C GLN A 622 -16.33 -29.93 12.02
N GLY A 623 -16.96 -28.95 11.36
CA GLY A 623 -17.74 -27.91 12.04
C GLY A 623 -16.89 -26.71 12.48
N GLY A 624 -15.69 -26.56 11.91
CA GLY A 624 -14.75 -25.49 12.14
C GLY A 624 -15.37 -24.10 12.07
N LYS A 625 -15.19 -23.30 13.13
CA LYS A 625 -15.61 -21.90 13.20
C LYS A 625 -14.41 -20.99 13.41
N LEU A 626 -14.38 -19.90 12.66
CA LEU A 626 -13.44 -18.81 12.86
C LEU A 626 -14.21 -17.63 13.44
N ASP A 627 -13.90 -17.28 14.68
CA ASP A 627 -14.43 -16.09 15.34
C ASP A 627 -13.44 -14.94 15.19
N ILE A 628 -13.95 -13.73 14.99
CA ILE A 628 -13.18 -12.52 14.70
C ILE A 628 -13.66 -11.40 15.60
N PHE A 629 -12.73 -10.86 16.39
CA PHE A 629 -12.94 -9.73 17.29
C PHE A 629 -12.19 -8.50 16.78
N GLY A 630 -12.75 -7.32 17.01
CA GLY A 630 -12.19 -6.04 16.59
C GLY A 630 -13.08 -5.32 15.58
N ASN A 631 -12.57 -5.09 14.37
CA ASN A 631 -13.28 -4.36 13.33
C ASN A 631 -14.53 -5.12 12.85
N HIS A 632 -15.53 -4.36 12.41
CA HIS A 632 -16.69 -4.92 11.71
C HIS A 632 -16.34 -5.15 10.24
N TYR A 633 -16.66 -6.35 9.75
CA TYR A 633 -16.58 -6.72 8.34
C TYR A 633 -17.97 -7.04 7.79
N ASP A 634 -18.27 -6.62 6.58
CA ASP A 634 -19.58 -6.88 5.95
C ASP A 634 -19.62 -8.29 5.37
N GLN A 635 -18.54 -8.66 4.67
CA GLN A 635 -18.43 -9.89 3.91
C GLN A 635 -17.04 -10.51 4.01
N TYR A 636 -16.93 -11.78 3.62
CA TYR A 636 -15.67 -12.46 3.40
C TYR A 636 -15.69 -13.23 2.09
N MET A 637 -14.52 -13.42 1.46
CA MET A 637 -14.34 -14.22 0.25
C MET A 637 -13.07 -15.06 0.36
N ILE A 638 -13.02 -16.15 -0.41
CA ILE A 638 -11.89 -17.09 -0.39
C ILE A 638 -11.16 -17.04 -1.72
N HIS A 639 -9.86 -16.78 -1.67
CA HIS A 639 -8.99 -16.82 -2.84
C HIS A 639 -7.98 -17.96 -2.70
N SER A 640 -7.61 -18.56 -3.82
CA SER A 640 -6.50 -19.51 -3.90
C SER A 640 -5.15 -18.81 -3.74
N ASP A 641 -4.11 -19.64 -3.59
CA ASP A 641 -2.70 -19.25 -3.70
C ASP A 641 -2.37 -18.47 -5.00
N LYS A 642 -3.12 -18.72 -6.08
CA LYS A 642 -2.97 -18.03 -7.38
C LYS A 642 -3.86 -16.80 -7.56
N GLY A 643 -4.58 -16.39 -6.50
CA GLY A 643 -5.47 -15.24 -6.54
C GLY A 643 -6.81 -15.48 -7.25
N ILE A 644 -7.09 -16.72 -7.67
CA ILE A 644 -8.39 -17.10 -8.24
C ILE A 644 -9.41 -17.14 -7.09
N GLU A 645 -10.54 -16.47 -7.29
CA GLU A 645 -11.71 -16.53 -6.42
C GLU A 645 -12.27 -17.96 -6.40
N LEU A 646 -12.28 -18.57 -5.22
CA LEU A 646 -12.76 -19.95 -5.02
C LEU A 646 -14.23 -19.98 -4.61
N ASP A 647 -14.76 -18.86 -4.13
CA ASP A 647 -16.11 -18.74 -3.59
C ASP A 647 -16.58 -17.30 -3.69
N ASN A 648 -17.88 -17.12 -3.93
CA ASN A 648 -18.48 -15.78 -3.98
C ASN A 648 -18.40 -15.11 -2.59
N PRO A 649 -18.44 -13.76 -2.52
CA PRO A 649 -18.56 -13.05 -1.26
C PRO A 649 -19.72 -13.58 -0.42
N LYS A 650 -19.45 -13.89 0.84
CA LYS A 650 -20.42 -14.38 1.82
C LYS A 650 -20.55 -13.38 2.95
N ASP A 651 -21.77 -13.19 3.43
CA ASP A 651 -22.03 -12.29 4.53
C ASP A 651 -21.45 -12.81 5.84
N MET A 652 -20.92 -11.90 6.65
CA MET A 652 -20.43 -12.22 7.99
C MET A 652 -21.61 -12.52 8.92
N LYS A 653 -21.57 -13.65 9.64
CA LYS A 653 -22.60 -13.90 10.68
C LYS A 653 -22.29 -13.06 11.90
N LYS A 654 -23.17 -12.09 12.17
CA LYS A 654 -23.10 -11.26 13.38
C LYS A 654 -23.39 -12.13 14.60
N THR A 655 -22.33 -12.53 15.28
CA THR A 655 -22.39 -12.95 16.68
C THR A 655 -22.01 -11.71 17.50
N THR A 656 -22.33 -11.67 18.78
CA THR A 656 -21.94 -10.56 19.65
C THR A 656 -21.17 -11.18 20.80
N PRO A 657 -19.95 -10.71 21.12
CA PRO A 657 -19.27 -9.49 20.68
C PRO A 657 -18.27 -9.64 19.51
N TYR A 658 -18.35 -10.73 18.74
CA TYR A 658 -17.42 -11.05 17.64
C TYR A 658 -18.18 -11.56 16.41
N GLN A 659 -17.60 -11.47 15.22
CA GLN A 659 -18.18 -12.07 14.01
C GLN A 659 -17.72 -13.51 13.87
N SER A 660 -18.55 -14.39 13.33
CA SER A 660 -18.20 -15.81 13.19
C SER A 660 -18.46 -16.29 11.77
N ILE A 661 -17.55 -17.08 11.22
CA ILE A 661 -17.70 -17.72 9.91
C ILE A 661 -17.48 -19.23 10.03
N ASP A 662 -18.20 -20.01 9.24
CA ASP A 662 -17.88 -21.43 9.07
C ASP A 662 -16.65 -21.54 8.19
N VAL A 663 -15.63 -22.27 8.65
CA VAL A 663 -14.39 -22.54 7.91
C VAL A 663 -14.19 -24.03 7.65
N SER A 664 -15.17 -24.87 8.02
CA SER A 664 -15.17 -26.31 7.80
C SER A 664 -14.87 -26.68 6.34
N PHE A 665 -15.40 -25.90 5.41
CA PHE A 665 -15.26 -26.13 3.99
C PHE A 665 -13.84 -25.91 3.45
N LEU A 666 -12.97 -25.17 4.18
CA LEU A 666 -11.59 -24.93 3.75
C LEU A 666 -10.79 -26.23 3.62
N VAL A 667 -11.15 -27.27 4.39
CA VAL A 667 -10.53 -28.60 4.30
C VAL A 667 -10.64 -29.21 2.90
N THR A 668 -11.69 -28.85 2.14
CA THR A 668 -11.87 -29.31 0.75
C THR A 668 -10.81 -28.78 -0.21
N TYR A 669 -10.15 -27.67 0.14
CA TYR A 669 -9.11 -27.03 -0.67
C TYR A 669 -7.72 -27.61 -0.44
N ARG A 670 -7.53 -28.41 0.61
CA ARG A 670 -6.22 -28.96 1.03
C ARG A 670 -5.46 -29.70 -0.07
N ALA A 671 -6.17 -30.46 -0.91
CA ALA A 671 -5.55 -31.26 -1.96
C ALA A 671 -5.09 -30.42 -3.16
N ASN A 672 -5.82 -29.34 -3.46
CA ASN A 672 -5.69 -28.61 -4.72
C ASN A 672 -4.84 -27.34 -4.61
N TYR A 673 -4.74 -26.75 -3.42
CA TYR A 673 -4.08 -25.47 -3.21
C TYR A 673 -3.08 -25.56 -2.07
N ASP A 674 -1.96 -24.84 -2.18
CA ASP A 674 -0.92 -24.85 -1.14
C ASP A 674 -1.35 -24.03 0.09
N PHE A 675 -2.11 -22.98 -0.12
CA PHE A 675 -2.80 -22.20 0.90
C PHE A 675 -4.05 -21.53 0.29
N VAL A 676 -4.89 -20.99 1.16
CA VAL A 676 -6.03 -20.15 0.78
C VAL A 676 -6.00 -18.85 1.57
N LYS A 677 -6.48 -17.78 0.95
CA LYS A 677 -6.63 -16.45 1.57
C LYS A 677 -8.08 -16.25 1.95
N ILE A 678 -8.33 -15.90 3.20
CA ILE A 678 -9.63 -15.45 3.70
C ILE A 678 -9.59 -13.92 3.69
N LEU A 679 -10.25 -13.30 2.72
CA LEU A 679 -10.29 -11.85 2.57
C LEU A 679 -11.54 -11.31 3.27
N PHE A 680 -11.38 -10.33 4.13
CA PHE A 680 -12.48 -9.64 4.81
C PHE A 680 -12.75 -8.29 4.18
N LEU A 681 -14.02 -7.97 3.93
CA LEU A 681 -14.44 -6.79 3.18
C LEU A 681 -15.24 -5.81 4.04
N VAL A 682 -15.05 -4.52 3.78
CA VAL A 682 -15.88 -3.40 4.27
C VAL A 682 -16.26 -2.56 3.06
N ASP A 683 -17.55 -2.33 2.85
CA ASP A 683 -18.10 -1.61 1.68
C ASP A 683 -17.58 -2.15 0.33
N GLY A 684 -17.42 -3.48 0.23
CA GLY A 684 -16.92 -4.16 -0.96
C GLY A 684 -15.41 -4.01 -1.22
N LYS A 685 -14.65 -3.37 -0.32
CA LYS A 685 -13.19 -3.26 -0.38
C LYS A 685 -12.53 -4.22 0.60
N ILE A 686 -11.40 -4.81 0.22
CA ILE A 686 -10.61 -5.69 1.10
C ILE A 686 -10.03 -4.83 2.23
N ALA A 687 -10.46 -5.13 3.45
CA ALA A 687 -10.00 -4.46 4.66
C ALA A 687 -8.90 -5.26 5.38
N ASN A 688 -8.97 -6.60 5.36
CA ASN A 688 -7.99 -7.45 6.03
C ASN A 688 -7.90 -8.85 5.39
N VAL A 689 -6.83 -9.60 5.68
CA VAL A 689 -6.57 -10.93 5.11
C VAL A 689 -6.00 -11.89 6.16
N LEU A 690 -6.53 -13.11 6.21
CA LEU A 690 -5.94 -14.24 6.92
C LEU A 690 -5.49 -15.34 5.96
N TYR A 691 -4.38 -16.01 6.29
CA TYR A 691 -3.81 -17.09 5.49
C TYR A 691 -4.03 -18.42 6.19
N CYS A 692 -4.64 -19.37 5.47
CA CYS A 692 -4.78 -20.75 5.92
C CYS A 692 -3.87 -21.66 5.06
N TYR A 693 -2.80 -22.17 5.66
CA TYR A 693 -1.79 -22.98 4.99
C TYR A 693 -2.20 -24.45 4.96
N ASN A 694 -2.32 -24.99 3.74
CA ASN A 694 -2.64 -26.41 3.53
C ASN A 694 -1.40 -27.30 3.53
N LYS A 695 -0.26 -26.72 3.13
CA LYS A 695 1.04 -27.38 2.98
C LYS A 695 2.16 -26.43 3.38
N CYS A 696 3.36 -26.95 3.58
CA CYS A 696 4.52 -26.08 3.80
C CYS A 696 4.91 -25.33 2.53
N ILE A 697 5.19 -24.03 2.67
CA ILE A 697 5.59 -23.16 1.56
C ILE A 697 6.80 -22.36 1.99
N LEU A 698 7.84 -22.33 1.16
CA LEU A 698 9.03 -21.53 1.46
C LEU A 698 8.69 -20.03 1.49
N LYS A 699 9.28 -19.31 2.46
CA LYS A 699 9.16 -17.85 2.56
C LYS A 699 9.89 -17.14 1.42
N SER A 700 10.96 -17.76 0.91
CA SER A 700 11.76 -17.32 -0.25
C SER A 700 11.81 -18.39 -1.34
N SER A 701 12.00 -18.02 -2.61
CA SER A 701 12.11 -19.00 -3.71
C SER A 701 13.29 -19.96 -3.57
N ASP A 702 14.33 -19.55 -2.84
CA ASP A 702 15.52 -20.34 -2.57
C ASP A 702 15.60 -20.80 -1.11
N LEU A 703 16.21 -21.97 -0.91
CA LEU A 703 16.65 -22.49 0.38
C LEU A 703 17.91 -21.73 0.81
N ASP A 704 17.96 -21.27 2.06
CA ASP A 704 19.12 -20.58 2.60
C ASP A 704 20.28 -21.56 2.77
N LEU A 705 21.30 -21.40 1.91
CA LEU A 705 22.52 -22.19 1.86
C LEU A 705 23.73 -21.33 2.17
N ASP A 706 24.49 -21.73 3.19
CA ASP A 706 25.69 -21.04 3.64
C ASP A 706 26.88 -22.02 3.62
N PHE A 707 27.72 -21.93 2.58
CA PHE A 707 28.88 -22.80 2.41
C PHE A 707 30.17 -22.10 2.82
N ASP A 708 30.81 -22.60 3.87
CA ASP A 708 32.16 -22.21 4.31
C ASP A 708 33.23 -22.95 3.50
N PRO A 709 33.96 -22.26 2.58
CA PRO A 709 34.94 -22.88 1.71
C PRO A 709 36.30 -23.12 2.38
N ILE A 710 36.53 -22.58 3.59
CA ILE A 710 37.76 -22.77 4.37
C ILE A 710 37.64 -24.08 5.15
N ASN A 711 36.52 -24.28 5.85
CA ASN A 711 36.29 -25.45 6.70
C ASN A 711 35.51 -26.58 6.02
N ASN A 712 35.05 -26.36 4.77
CA ASN A 712 34.24 -27.32 4.00
C ASN A 712 32.95 -27.72 4.74
N LYS A 713 32.16 -26.71 5.12
CA LYS A 713 30.90 -26.89 5.84
C LYS A 713 29.77 -26.19 5.11
N LEU A 714 28.71 -26.92 4.79
CA LEU A 714 27.47 -26.38 4.25
C LEU A 714 26.41 -26.31 5.35
N LYS A 715 25.93 -25.13 5.68
CA LYS A 715 24.79 -24.91 6.55
C LYS A 715 23.53 -24.72 5.69
N VAL A 716 22.47 -25.45 6.02
CA VAL A 716 21.20 -25.44 5.29
C VAL A 716 20.09 -25.03 6.25
N THR A 717 19.34 -23.98 5.91
CA THR A 717 18.26 -23.42 6.74
C THR A 717 16.93 -23.31 5.96
N PRO A 718 15.97 -24.22 6.13
CA PRO A 718 14.65 -24.06 5.55
C PRO A 718 13.83 -22.98 6.29
N ASN A 719 13.36 -21.97 5.56
CA ASN A 719 12.41 -20.97 6.05
C ASN A 719 11.07 -21.15 5.33
N TYR A 720 10.01 -21.52 6.05
CA TYR A 720 8.71 -21.84 5.47
C TYR A 720 7.53 -21.46 6.38
N TYR A 721 6.35 -21.29 5.77
CA TYR A 721 5.04 -21.20 6.43
C TYR A 721 4.42 -22.60 6.59
N GLY A 722 3.65 -22.83 7.65
CA GLY A 722 2.97 -24.10 7.93
C GLY A 722 3.73 -25.05 8.88
N GLN A 723 3.09 -26.17 9.27
CA GLN A 723 3.58 -27.08 10.33
C GLN A 723 3.83 -28.54 9.87
N GLY A 724 4.24 -28.74 8.61
CA GLY A 724 4.55 -30.05 8.05
C GLY A 724 5.88 -30.65 8.54
N HIS A 725 6.16 -31.89 8.14
CA HIS A 725 7.44 -32.54 8.46
C HIS A 725 8.44 -32.28 7.33
N VAL A 726 9.24 -31.23 7.50
CA VAL A 726 10.23 -30.78 6.51
C VAL A 726 11.62 -31.36 6.79
N PHE A 727 12.30 -31.85 5.76
CA PHE A 727 13.68 -32.35 5.81
C PHE A 727 14.33 -32.24 4.42
N PHE A 728 15.66 -32.29 4.31
CA PHE A 728 16.37 -32.27 3.03
C PHE A 728 17.29 -33.48 2.86
N ASN A 729 17.65 -33.77 1.62
CA ASN A 729 18.78 -34.64 1.31
C ASN A 729 19.74 -33.99 0.31
N ILE A 730 20.96 -34.53 0.26
CA ILE A 730 22.00 -34.12 -0.69
C ILE A 730 22.42 -35.35 -1.47
N LYS A 731 22.35 -35.27 -2.79
CA LYS A 731 22.83 -36.29 -3.72
C LYS A 731 24.07 -35.81 -4.46
N ASN A 732 25.01 -36.70 -4.72
CA ASN A 732 26.21 -36.41 -5.49
C ASN A 732 25.95 -36.46 -7.02
N GLU A 733 27.00 -36.30 -7.85
CA GLU A 733 26.87 -36.32 -9.32
C GLU A 733 26.34 -37.65 -9.86
N GLU A 734 26.62 -38.76 -9.17
CA GLU A 734 26.13 -40.11 -9.51
C GLU A 734 24.66 -40.34 -9.09
N GLY A 735 24.03 -39.36 -8.43
CA GLY A 735 22.67 -39.46 -7.92
C GLY A 735 22.54 -40.23 -6.60
N ILE A 736 23.65 -40.55 -5.95
CA ILE A 736 23.71 -41.25 -4.66
C ILE A 736 23.46 -40.25 -3.53
N GLU A 737 22.53 -40.59 -2.63
CA GLU A 737 22.28 -39.81 -1.41
C GLU A 737 23.47 -39.92 -0.45
N ILE A 738 24.16 -38.80 -0.24
CA ILE A 738 25.33 -38.72 0.66
C ILE A 738 24.97 -38.15 2.02
N PHE A 739 23.82 -37.48 2.13
CA PHE A 739 23.35 -36.87 3.37
C PHE A 739 21.82 -36.79 3.39
N ARG A 740 21.25 -36.97 4.58
CA ARG A 740 19.82 -36.75 4.86
C ARG A 740 19.66 -36.09 6.23
N SER A 741 18.91 -35.00 6.26
CA SER A 741 18.61 -34.23 7.46
C SER A 741 17.57 -34.92 8.34
N GLU A 742 17.54 -34.53 9.62
CA GLU A 742 16.37 -34.83 10.48
C GLU A 742 15.21 -33.88 10.15
N LYS A 743 14.10 -33.98 10.90
CA LYS A 743 13.01 -33.00 10.82
C LYS A 743 13.54 -31.63 11.25
N LEU A 744 13.28 -30.62 10.42
CA LEU A 744 13.64 -29.23 10.71
C LEU A 744 12.38 -28.37 10.83
N LEU A 745 12.27 -27.61 11.91
CA LEU A 745 11.32 -26.51 11.99
C LEU A 745 11.78 -25.33 11.13
N SER A 746 10.86 -24.45 10.75
CA SER A 746 11.23 -23.26 9.99
C SER A 746 12.24 -22.42 10.78
N GLY A 747 13.35 -22.07 10.15
CA GLY A 747 14.45 -21.29 10.73
C GLY A 747 15.51 -22.13 11.46
N GLU A 748 15.30 -23.43 11.65
CA GLU A 748 16.34 -24.32 12.19
C GLU A 748 17.36 -24.67 11.11
N SER A 749 18.65 -24.72 11.47
CA SER A 749 19.72 -25.01 10.52
C SER A 749 20.40 -26.35 10.79
N GLN A 750 20.83 -27.04 9.75
CA GLN A 750 21.69 -28.22 9.86
C GLN A 750 22.97 -28.06 9.04
N THR A 751 24.10 -28.44 9.64
CA THR A 751 25.43 -28.38 9.01
C THR A 751 25.84 -29.74 8.44
N VAL A 752 26.28 -29.73 7.19
CA VAL A 752 26.86 -30.86 6.44
C VAL A 752 28.35 -30.59 6.24
N SER A 753 29.17 -31.62 6.27
CA SER A 753 30.63 -31.50 6.09
C SER A 753 31.14 -32.55 5.10
N ASN A 754 32.38 -32.38 4.65
CA ASN A 754 33.09 -33.33 3.76
C ASN A 754 32.50 -33.44 2.35
N LEU A 755 31.93 -32.36 1.81
CA LEU A 755 31.58 -32.28 0.39
C LEU A 755 32.87 -32.20 -0.43
N LYS A 756 32.98 -32.96 -1.52
CA LYS A 756 34.12 -32.87 -2.42
C LYS A 756 34.03 -31.59 -3.24
N SER A 757 35.15 -30.89 -3.34
CA SER A 757 35.28 -29.72 -4.20
C SER A 757 35.14 -30.10 -5.67
N PHE A 758 34.57 -29.21 -6.49
CA PHE A 758 34.32 -29.38 -7.92
C PHE A 758 33.27 -30.44 -8.30
N GLU A 759 32.64 -31.12 -7.33
CA GLU A 759 31.53 -32.05 -7.56
C GLU A 759 30.19 -31.30 -7.50
N SER A 760 29.29 -31.57 -8.44
CA SER A 760 27.91 -31.05 -8.43
C SER A 760 27.00 -31.89 -7.52
N TYR A 761 26.33 -31.21 -6.61
CA TYR A 761 25.35 -31.79 -5.70
C TYR A 761 23.93 -31.38 -6.07
N THR A 762 22.98 -32.27 -5.84
CA THR A 762 21.55 -31.98 -5.91
C THR A 762 21.00 -31.95 -4.49
N ILE A 763 20.52 -30.79 -4.05
CA ILE A 763 19.92 -30.56 -2.74
C ILE A 763 18.41 -30.54 -2.94
N ILE A 764 17.69 -31.41 -2.24
CA ILE A 764 16.24 -31.54 -2.39
C ILE A 764 15.60 -31.39 -1.01
N LEU A 765 14.74 -30.38 -0.88
CA LEU A 765 13.91 -30.15 0.30
C LEU A 765 12.57 -30.87 0.12
N PHE A 766 12.15 -31.60 1.14
CA PHE A 766 10.93 -32.39 1.15
C PHE A 766 10.01 -31.98 2.29
N GLU A 767 8.71 -32.04 2.00
CA GLU A 767 7.66 -32.17 2.99
C GLU A 767 7.16 -33.62 2.97
N ARG A 768 7.11 -34.27 4.13
CA ARG A 768 6.51 -35.61 4.24
C ARG A 768 4.99 -35.48 4.26
N GLU A 769 4.30 -36.01 3.25
CA GLU A 769 2.83 -35.98 3.21
C GLU A 769 2.24 -36.82 4.35
N LYS A 770 1.25 -36.26 5.06
CA LYS A 770 0.47 -36.97 6.08
C LYS A 770 -0.70 -37.69 5.40
N GLY A 771 -0.73 -39.02 5.43
CA GLY A 771 -1.84 -39.82 4.91
C GLY A 771 -1.75 -41.32 5.21
N LEU A 772 -2.91 -41.95 5.44
CA LEU A 772 -3.09 -43.41 5.55
C LEU A 772 -3.10 -44.05 4.16
N TRP A 773 -1.96 -44.00 3.45
CA TRP A 773 -1.77 -44.80 2.25
C TRP A 773 -0.85 -45.97 2.55
N PHE A 774 -1.39 -47.18 2.38
CA PHE A 774 -0.70 -48.44 2.54
C PHE A 774 0.54 -48.48 1.63
N GLY A 775 1.72 -48.30 2.22
CA GLY A 775 2.98 -48.85 1.69
C GLY A 775 3.99 -47.88 1.06
N THR A 776 3.69 -46.62 0.79
CA THR A 776 4.72 -45.64 0.36
C THR A 776 4.39 -44.22 0.84
N SER A 777 5.15 -43.70 1.80
CA SER A 777 5.13 -42.26 2.11
C SER A 777 5.66 -41.51 0.89
N ARG A 778 4.79 -40.80 0.16
CA ARG A 778 5.23 -39.85 -0.86
C ARG A 778 5.79 -38.61 -0.15
N ASN A 779 7.03 -38.29 -0.46
CA ASN A 779 7.62 -37.03 -0.05
C ASN A 779 7.33 -36.02 -1.15
N ARG A 780 6.68 -34.91 -0.82
CA ARG A 780 6.49 -33.80 -1.74
C ARG A 780 7.80 -33.03 -1.81
N VAL A 781 8.33 -32.83 -3.01
CA VAL A 781 9.47 -31.94 -3.22
C VAL A 781 8.97 -30.51 -3.06
N MET A 782 9.53 -29.78 -2.10
CA MET A 782 9.28 -28.35 -1.91
C MET A 782 10.21 -27.53 -2.80
N CYS A 783 11.47 -27.95 -2.91
CA CYS A 783 12.50 -27.30 -3.72
C CYS A 783 13.56 -28.34 -4.12
N GLU A 784 14.08 -28.22 -5.34
CA GLU A 784 15.22 -28.99 -5.83
C GLU A 784 16.20 -28.03 -6.51
N MET A 785 17.47 -28.09 -6.12
CA MET A 785 18.50 -27.25 -6.71
C MET A 785 19.80 -28.01 -6.90
N LYS A 786 20.55 -27.61 -7.94
CA LYS A 786 21.90 -28.11 -8.21
C LYS A 786 22.93 -27.05 -7.85
N ARG A 787 23.93 -27.44 -7.06
CA ARG A 787 25.00 -26.57 -6.60
C ARG A 787 26.34 -27.31 -6.62
N ARG A 788 27.38 -26.62 -7.05
CA ARG A 788 28.76 -27.11 -7.02
C ARG A 788 29.54 -26.25 -6.02
N PHE A 789 30.25 -26.90 -5.12
CA PHE A 789 31.00 -26.23 -4.07
C PHE A 789 32.51 -26.28 -4.35
N TYR A 790 33.23 -25.27 -3.89
CA TYR A 790 34.66 -25.13 -4.13
C TYR A 790 35.38 -24.78 -2.83
N THR A 791 36.25 -25.67 -2.35
CA THR A 791 37.08 -25.40 -1.18
C THR A 791 38.30 -24.58 -1.58
N ARG A 792 38.80 -23.73 -0.67
CA ARG A 792 40.00 -22.89 -0.92
C ARG A 792 41.25 -23.72 -1.22
N ASN A 793 41.40 -24.83 -0.52
CA ASN A 793 42.58 -25.68 -0.65
C ASN A 793 42.62 -26.40 -2.00
N ASP A 794 41.46 -26.79 -2.54
CA ASP A 794 41.41 -27.54 -3.80
C ASP A 794 41.51 -26.65 -5.05
N ILE A 795 41.54 -25.32 -4.87
CA ILE A 795 41.80 -24.35 -5.95
C ILE A 795 43.27 -24.40 -6.40
N VAL A 796 44.18 -24.72 -5.48
CA VAL A 796 45.63 -24.81 -5.70
C VAL A 796 45.98 -26.01 -6.58
N GLY A 797 47.01 -25.88 -7.41
CA GLY A 797 47.48 -26.95 -8.29
C GLY A 797 46.65 -27.12 -9.57
N ARG A 798 45.90 -26.08 -9.95
CA ARG A 798 45.04 -26.04 -11.13
C ARG A 798 45.28 -24.76 -11.92
N TYR A 799 44.96 -24.80 -13.21
CA TYR A 799 44.86 -23.60 -14.03
C TYR A 799 43.40 -23.31 -14.39
N TYR A 800 43.04 -22.04 -14.49
CA TYR A 800 41.69 -21.57 -14.77
C TYR A 800 41.67 -20.57 -15.91
N LYS A 801 40.57 -20.51 -16.64
CA LYS A 801 40.40 -19.55 -17.72
C LYS A 801 39.98 -18.19 -17.16
N VAL A 802 40.68 -17.14 -17.56
CA VAL A 802 40.19 -15.76 -17.37
C VAL A 802 39.15 -15.50 -18.46
N LYS A 803 37.91 -15.24 -18.05
CA LYS A 803 36.75 -15.08 -18.93
C LYS A 803 36.52 -13.63 -19.31
N GLU A 804 36.56 -12.75 -18.31
CA GLU A 804 36.27 -11.33 -18.44
C GLU A 804 37.25 -10.53 -17.58
N VAL A 805 37.56 -9.31 -18.02
CA VAL A 805 38.34 -8.35 -17.24
C VAL A 805 37.64 -7.02 -17.20
N TYR A 806 37.81 -6.30 -16.11
CA TYR A 806 37.35 -4.94 -15.96
C TYR A 806 38.53 -3.96 -15.91
N PHE A 807 38.39 -2.84 -16.61
CA PHE A 807 39.43 -1.81 -16.75
C PHE A 807 38.79 -0.42 -16.88
N ASP A 808 39.53 0.62 -16.51
CA ASP A 808 39.08 2.00 -16.65
C ASP A 808 39.66 2.63 -17.92
N GLN A 809 38.82 3.34 -18.68
CA GLN A 809 39.22 4.01 -19.92
C GLN A 809 39.02 5.53 -19.80
N GLY A 810 40.06 6.31 -20.11
CA GLY A 810 39.97 7.77 -20.14
C GLY A 810 39.02 8.27 -21.24
N THR A 811 38.09 9.15 -20.88
CA THR A 811 37.19 9.88 -21.79
C THR A 811 37.22 11.39 -21.49
N SER A 812 36.64 12.21 -22.37
CA SER A 812 36.52 13.67 -22.17
C SER A 812 35.77 14.07 -20.89
N ASN A 813 34.98 13.16 -20.31
CA ASN A 813 34.20 13.37 -19.09
C ASN A 813 34.78 12.63 -17.86
N GLY A 814 36.03 12.15 -17.94
CA GLY A 814 36.70 11.39 -16.86
C GLY A 814 36.93 9.92 -17.21
N LEU A 815 37.30 9.12 -16.21
CA LEU A 815 37.51 7.67 -16.34
C LEU A 815 36.15 6.95 -16.41
N VAL A 816 35.98 6.09 -17.42
CA VAL A 816 34.79 5.28 -17.61
C VAL A 816 35.16 3.81 -17.46
N ARG A 817 34.54 3.15 -16.49
CA ARG A 817 34.70 1.73 -16.22
C ARG A 817 34.11 0.89 -17.34
N ARG A 818 34.90 0.00 -17.92
CA ARG A 818 34.52 -0.91 -19.00
C ARG A 818 34.85 -2.35 -18.65
N LYS A 819 34.19 -3.26 -19.36
CA LYS A 819 34.44 -4.70 -19.29
C LYS A 819 34.73 -5.27 -20.66
N MET A 820 35.56 -6.32 -20.71
CA MET A 820 35.88 -7.01 -21.95
C MET A 820 36.08 -8.50 -21.71
N ASN A 821 35.50 -9.33 -22.58
CA ASN A 821 35.79 -10.75 -22.63
C ASN A 821 37.20 -10.99 -23.18
N ILE A 822 37.98 -11.80 -22.46
CA ILE A 822 39.27 -12.31 -22.94
C ILE A 822 39.20 -13.82 -23.04
N ASN A 823 39.88 -14.39 -24.04
CA ASN A 823 39.70 -15.81 -24.37
C ASN A 823 41.00 -16.61 -24.41
N LYS A 824 42.14 -15.93 -24.32
CA LYS A 824 43.47 -16.53 -24.45
C LYS A 824 44.26 -16.56 -23.15
N THR A 825 43.81 -15.88 -22.10
CA THR A 825 44.54 -15.80 -20.82
C THR A 825 43.99 -16.82 -19.83
N PHE A 826 44.90 -17.48 -19.13
CA PHE A 826 44.63 -18.43 -18.07
C PHE A 826 45.54 -18.09 -16.87
N ILE A 827 45.10 -18.47 -15.68
CA ILE A 827 45.85 -18.30 -14.43
C ILE A 827 46.12 -19.68 -13.82
N GLU A 828 47.38 -19.98 -13.56
CA GLU A 828 47.85 -21.17 -12.84
C GLU A 828 48.00 -20.80 -11.36
N ILE A 829 47.24 -21.41 -10.45
CA ILE A 829 47.36 -21.18 -9.01
C ILE A 829 48.30 -22.23 -8.42
N LYS A 830 49.46 -21.80 -7.93
CA LYS A 830 50.53 -22.70 -7.46
C LYS A 830 50.56 -22.88 -5.96
N GLU A 831 50.35 -21.80 -5.23
CA GLU A 831 50.52 -21.78 -3.78
C GLU A 831 49.45 -20.90 -3.14
N LYS A 832 48.98 -21.33 -1.97
CA LYS A 832 48.09 -20.55 -1.10
C LYS A 832 48.96 -19.88 -0.03
N ILE A 833 48.90 -18.56 0.04
CA ILE A 833 49.59 -17.77 1.09
C ILE A 833 48.72 -17.72 2.35
N ASN A 834 47.45 -17.40 2.19
CA ASN A 834 46.45 -17.36 3.26
C ASN A 834 45.07 -17.72 2.66
N ASP A 835 43.99 -17.59 3.42
CA ASP A 835 42.65 -18.05 3.00
C ASP A 835 42.15 -17.44 1.67
N ASP A 836 42.57 -16.21 1.34
CA ASP A 836 42.12 -15.49 0.16
C ASP A 836 43.24 -15.06 -0.80
N CYS A 837 44.51 -15.21 -0.41
CA CYS A 837 45.67 -14.83 -1.22
C CYS A 837 46.46 -16.04 -1.71
N TYR A 838 46.83 -16.01 -2.98
CA TYR A 838 47.54 -17.07 -3.68
C TYR A 838 48.67 -16.50 -4.52
N ILE A 839 49.64 -17.35 -4.87
CA ILE A 839 50.67 -17.06 -5.87
C ILE A 839 50.42 -17.93 -7.09
N GLY A 840 50.56 -17.33 -8.27
CA GLY A 840 50.35 -18.04 -9.52
C GLY A 840 51.13 -17.47 -10.69
N ASP A 841 50.90 -18.08 -11.86
CA ASP A 841 51.45 -17.64 -13.14
C ASP A 841 50.32 -17.41 -14.15
N LEU A 842 50.35 -16.28 -14.83
CA LEU A 842 49.54 -16.05 -16.03
C LEU A 842 50.17 -16.72 -17.25
N LEU A 843 49.33 -17.37 -18.04
CA LEU A 843 49.71 -18.03 -19.28
C LEU A 843 48.72 -17.70 -20.39
N VAL A 844 49.25 -17.64 -21.61
CA VAL A 844 48.47 -17.38 -22.81
C VAL A 844 48.43 -18.65 -23.65
N LYS A 845 47.21 -19.17 -23.86
CA LYS A 845 46.93 -20.29 -24.76
C LYS A 845 46.30 -19.78 -26.05
N THR A 846 46.90 -20.15 -27.17
CA THR A 846 46.39 -19.91 -28.53
C THR A 846 46.30 -21.23 -29.28
N GLU A 847 45.66 -21.25 -30.45
CA GLU A 847 45.56 -22.47 -31.28
C GLU A 847 46.93 -23.09 -31.63
N PHE A 848 48.00 -22.28 -31.65
CA PHE A 848 49.33 -22.70 -32.13
C PHE A 848 50.44 -22.64 -31.08
N SER A 849 50.17 -22.09 -29.88
CA SER A 849 51.21 -21.92 -28.85
C SER A 849 50.63 -21.68 -27.46
N GLU A 850 51.37 -22.14 -26.46
CA GLU A 850 51.18 -21.85 -25.04
C GLU A 850 52.47 -21.24 -24.48
N PHE A 851 52.38 -20.10 -23.82
CA PHE A 851 53.53 -19.47 -23.20
C PHE A 851 53.15 -18.69 -21.95
N LYS A 852 54.08 -18.64 -20.99
CA LYS A 852 53.94 -17.88 -19.74
C LYS A 852 54.25 -16.40 -19.98
N LEU A 853 53.54 -15.52 -19.26
CA LEU A 853 53.80 -14.08 -19.29
C LEU A 853 54.99 -13.77 -18.37
N SER A 854 56.20 -14.04 -18.85
CA SER A 854 57.44 -13.98 -18.06
C SER A 854 57.80 -12.61 -17.48
N GLN A 855 57.24 -11.51 -18.00
CA GLN A 855 57.51 -10.16 -17.49
C GLN A 855 56.56 -9.74 -16.36
N VAL A 856 55.47 -10.49 -16.14
CA VAL A 856 54.49 -10.21 -15.08
C VAL A 856 54.38 -11.34 -14.07
N ASN A 857 54.96 -12.51 -14.36
CA ASN A 857 54.96 -13.64 -13.43
C ASN A 857 56.18 -13.60 -12.51
N PRO A 858 56.05 -14.08 -11.25
CA PRO A 858 54.83 -14.58 -10.63
C PRO A 858 53.86 -13.45 -10.26
N VAL A 859 52.58 -13.77 -10.14
CA VAL A 859 51.53 -12.83 -9.73
C VAL A 859 50.96 -13.21 -8.37
N SER A 860 50.63 -12.18 -7.59
CA SER A 860 49.77 -12.28 -6.41
C SER A 860 48.32 -12.27 -6.86
N ILE A 861 47.51 -13.17 -6.30
CA ILE A 861 46.10 -13.35 -6.62
C ILE A 861 45.33 -13.21 -5.33
N GLU A 862 44.46 -12.20 -5.24
CA GLU A 862 43.48 -12.09 -4.17
C GLU A 862 42.12 -12.48 -4.71
N ILE A 863 41.38 -13.29 -3.95
CA ILE A 863 40.01 -13.62 -4.31
C ILE A 863 39.04 -12.57 -3.76
N CYS A 864 38.26 -11.93 -4.64
CA CYS A 864 37.53 -10.69 -4.33
C CYS A 864 36.00 -10.83 -4.21
N SER A 865 35.38 -11.77 -4.92
CA SER A 865 33.92 -12.04 -4.83
C SER A 865 33.71 -13.50 -4.52
N GLY A 866 32.61 -13.93 -3.88
CA GLY A 866 32.28 -15.38 -3.87
C GLY A 866 31.89 -15.93 -5.25
N ILE A 867 31.50 -17.21 -5.27
CA ILE A 867 31.36 -17.98 -6.51
C ILE A 867 29.92 -17.90 -7.01
N GLU A 868 29.70 -17.36 -8.20
CA GLU A 868 28.40 -17.29 -8.87
C GLU A 868 28.52 -17.94 -10.25
N ASN A 869 27.66 -18.91 -10.58
CA ASN A 869 27.69 -19.63 -11.88
C ASN A 869 29.09 -20.17 -12.23
N ASN A 870 29.76 -20.81 -11.27
CA ASN A 870 31.13 -21.32 -11.39
C ASN A 870 32.19 -20.24 -11.70
N CYS A 871 31.84 -18.95 -11.60
CA CYS A 871 32.76 -17.85 -11.83
C CYS A 871 33.12 -17.17 -10.51
N VAL A 872 34.34 -16.67 -10.42
CA VAL A 872 34.87 -15.98 -9.25
C VAL A 872 35.68 -14.77 -9.69
N GLU A 873 35.58 -13.66 -8.96
CA GLU A 873 36.37 -12.46 -9.24
C GLU A 873 37.68 -12.50 -8.46
N PHE A 874 38.80 -12.32 -9.16
CA PHE A 874 40.13 -12.14 -8.59
C PHE A 874 40.65 -10.74 -8.86
N ALA A 875 41.44 -10.20 -7.93
CA ALA A 875 42.43 -9.17 -8.19
C ALA A 875 43.77 -9.87 -8.43
N ILE A 876 44.46 -9.50 -9.51
CA ILE A 876 45.75 -10.09 -9.87
C ILE A 876 46.75 -8.95 -10.04
N THR A 877 47.83 -9.00 -9.27
CA THR A 877 48.88 -7.98 -9.22
C THR A 877 50.27 -8.59 -9.30
N ASN A 878 51.26 -7.80 -9.67
CA ASN A 878 52.68 -8.13 -9.52
C ASN A 878 53.29 -7.10 -8.56
N GLU A 879 53.82 -7.55 -7.42
CA GLU A 879 54.41 -6.66 -6.40
C GLU A 879 53.49 -5.51 -5.92
N GLY A 880 52.17 -5.65 -6.07
CA GLY A 880 51.17 -4.64 -5.73
C GLY A 880 50.69 -3.81 -6.93
N ASP A 881 51.39 -3.86 -8.06
CA ASP A 881 51.01 -3.17 -9.29
C ASP A 881 49.97 -3.96 -10.08
N GLY A 882 48.97 -3.25 -10.60
CA GLY A 882 47.96 -3.80 -11.51
C GLY A 882 48.57 -4.23 -12.84
N LEU A 883 47.94 -5.18 -13.54
CA LEU A 883 48.43 -5.62 -14.84
C LEU A 883 47.71 -4.89 -15.99
N LEU A 884 48.40 -4.80 -17.12
CA LEU A 884 47.94 -4.02 -18.26
C LEU A 884 47.12 -4.84 -19.27
N LEU A 885 46.13 -4.21 -19.89
CA LEU A 885 45.25 -4.81 -20.90
C LEU A 885 45.71 -4.52 -22.33
N ASP A 886 46.01 -5.58 -23.10
CA ASP A 886 46.20 -5.49 -24.55
C ASP A 886 44.83 -5.58 -25.24
N LEU A 887 44.19 -4.42 -25.47
CA LEU A 887 42.89 -4.31 -26.14
C LEU A 887 42.89 -4.92 -27.55
N LYS A 888 44.00 -4.82 -28.28
CA LYS A 888 44.11 -5.33 -29.67
C LYS A 888 44.11 -6.85 -29.69
N ARG A 889 44.84 -7.48 -28.76
CA ARG A 889 44.97 -8.94 -28.69
C ARG A 889 43.98 -9.62 -27.74
N ARG A 890 43.18 -8.83 -27.01
CA ARG A 890 42.17 -9.27 -26.01
C ARG A 890 42.77 -10.24 -24.98
N ARG A 891 43.84 -9.80 -24.32
CA ARG A 891 44.57 -10.57 -23.31
C ARG A 891 45.30 -9.63 -22.34
N VAL A 892 45.76 -10.17 -21.22
CA VAL A 892 46.73 -9.48 -20.35
C VAL A 892 48.05 -9.29 -21.10
N ALA A 893 48.64 -8.11 -20.99
CA ALA A 893 49.91 -7.75 -21.61
C ALA A 893 51.08 -8.43 -20.88
N ASN A 894 52.15 -8.75 -21.62
CA ASN A 894 53.39 -9.30 -21.03
C ASN A 894 54.37 -8.15 -20.69
N THR A 895 53.90 -7.15 -19.95
CA THR A 895 54.68 -5.99 -19.51
C THR A 895 53.95 -5.32 -18.34
N LEU A 896 54.70 -4.66 -17.46
CA LEU A 896 54.19 -3.88 -16.33
C LEU A 896 54.19 -2.36 -16.61
N ASP A 897 54.87 -1.90 -17.67
CA ASP A 897 55.07 -0.48 -17.95
C ASP A 897 54.78 -0.19 -19.43
N ASP A 898 53.58 0.36 -19.69
CA ASP A 898 53.19 0.88 -21.00
C ASP A 898 52.09 1.95 -20.83
N ASN A 899 52.48 3.22 -20.99
CA ASN A 899 51.59 4.39 -20.87
C ASN A 899 50.43 4.42 -21.88
N THR A 900 50.37 3.49 -22.84
CA THR A 900 49.29 3.39 -23.83
C THR A 900 48.25 2.32 -23.52
N LEU A 901 48.53 1.44 -22.55
CA LEU A 901 47.63 0.37 -22.13
C LEU A 901 46.80 0.80 -20.92
N ASN A 902 45.70 0.08 -20.67
CA ASN A 902 44.80 0.40 -19.56
C ASN A 902 45.01 -0.62 -18.44
N ASP A 903 44.96 -0.18 -17.19
CA ASP A 903 45.05 -1.04 -16.02
C ASP A 903 43.82 -1.93 -15.90
N ILE A 904 44.07 -3.22 -15.65
CA ILE A 904 43.05 -4.18 -15.28
C ILE A 904 42.94 -4.19 -13.76
N PHE A 905 41.75 -3.90 -13.27
CA PHE A 905 41.48 -3.88 -11.84
C PHE A 905 40.75 -5.14 -11.35
N SER A 906 40.21 -5.96 -12.26
CA SER A 906 39.46 -7.15 -11.86
C SER A 906 39.41 -8.20 -12.97
N TYR A 907 39.41 -9.48 -12.55
CA TYR A 907 39.46 -10.65 -13.41
C TYR A 907 38.37 -11.64 -13.02
N ILE A 908 37.44 -11.92 -13.94
CA ILE A 908 36.44 -12.98 -13.76
C ILE A 908 37.03 -14.30 -14.24
N ILE A 909 37.20 -15.22 -13.33
CA ILE A 909 37.78 -16.55 -13.53
C ILE A 909 36.67 -17.59 -13.59
N ASP A 910 36.74 -18.47 -14.59
CA ASP A 910 35.83 -19.61 -14.75
C ASP A 910 36.47 -20.84 -14.10
N LEU A 911 35.92 -21.25 -12.95
CA LEU A 911 36.42 -22.39 -12.16
C LEU A 911 36.08 -23.75 -12.79
N GLU A 912 35.10 -23.79 -13.69
CA GLU A 912 34.72 -25.00 -14.42
C GLU A 912 35.65 -25.27 -15.60
N LYS A 913 36.13 -24.22 -16.27
CA LYS A 913 37.08 -24.32 -17.39
C LYS A 913 38.53 -24.37 -16.93
N GLY A 914 38.81 -25.24 -15.96
CA GLY A 914 40.14 -25.51 -15.43
C GLY A 914 40.57 -26.96 -15.55
N GLY A 915 41.89 -27.18 -15.49
CA GLY A 915 42.50 -28.51 -15.48
C GLY A 915 43.43 -28.68 -14.28
N LYS A 916 43.66 -29.91 -13.84
CA LYS A 916 44.77 -30.21 -12.93
C LYS A 916 46.09 -30.01 -13.68
N ILE A 917 47.07 -29.45 -12.98
CA ILE A 917 48.44 -29.32 -13.46
C ILE A 917 49.08 -30.71 -13.62
#